data_AF-A0AAQ3WCA6-F1
#
_entry.id   AF-A0AAQ3WCA6-F1
#
_cell.length_a   1.000
_cell.length_b   1.000
_cell.length_c   1.000
_cell.angle_alpha   90.00
_cell.angle_beta   90.00
_cell.angle_gamma   90.00
#
_symmetry.space_group_name_H-M   'P 1'
#
loop_
_entity.id
_entity.type
_entity.pdbx_description
1 polymer ?
#
loop_
_entity_poly.entity_id
_entity_poly.type
_entity_poly.pdbx_seq_one_letter_code
_entity_poly.pdbx_strand_id
1 'polypeptide(L)'
;MESCFFASTEREEIVFFDVETSMPPERQLLEFGAIVLCPRTLVELFPPYLTLVRPADLDVVPATTARRNGITRDVVADAPPFRDVADYVYHVLHGRVWAGHNIVNFDSKIIFEAFAEIGRLPPQPKGMIDTLDLLTQRFRRRTGDMKLESLANYFGLGRQRHRSLDDVRMNIDVLKCCATVLFLEESPRGVLIGAPLEGTRRQTDPRPSGHSEFLEPGDVSTECITISAPLLLHQFGPRAIIQHKSAPLQLSCAGLKVCSVVQAKFRNKAGRQKLNLLVDIPENLREVLQFCDGLAQSHSQAAGSNSEWIPLVWNYGNANFPTTVRLNIQTVVYGDTAFYSTHIYQKDCNGVNIIPELVSREVDVEELNSLLRGNKVDAFFSLELFDCHQKAGIRLVAKRLDVHFKWDRQGIGNLCLQSINGSYIILIPKVHTATKVSDYRPISLLNYSIKLITKLLANRLHKVIQTLIHKNQYGFIQSRTIQDCLAWAFEYLHICHHSKKEIVILKLDFEKTFDKVKHQATLEIMKVRSFGLKWLHWMQLIMNSGTSSVLLNGIPGKTFHCRRRVRQGDPLSPLLFVLVADLLQTVLNRAKDLGLLTLPIPLNHTLDFPILQYADDTLIVMEGDARQLFILKALLNTFADSVQVALELKTQNEALQLKFLHNFFNKNDIPWVHLIWEKYYNTGSLPKLKSKGSFWWRDVLKLLDKFKGMVRPIIGNGTSCYLWNDLWSNNIISATFPELMTVTLGLTFGYLHISQPRRYMIISLAIDQYILHLSGCGSHLAKTNARLITREILRRKSMYLPSYECALCQSGSEETLEHLFLHCAFASDCWALLGLTVEPHLTIFQ
;
A
#
# COMPACT_ATOMS: atom_id res chain seq x y z
N MET A 1 -40.46 22.18 32.40
CA MET A 1 -40.76 23.38 31.59
C MET A 1 -39.49 23.74 30.82
N GLU A 2 -39.04 22.82 29.97
CA GLU A 2 -37.87 22.98 29.12
C GLU A 2 -38.29 22.54 27.71
N SER A 3 -38.53 23.52 26.85
CA SER A 3 -39.03 23.33 25.50
C SER A 3 -38.61 24.52 24.66
N CYS A 4 -38.26 24.26 23.40
CA CYS A 4 -37.80 25.22 22.38
C CYS A 4 -36.36 25.75 22.58
N PHE A 5 -35.40 25.12 21.87
CA PHE A 5 -34.89 25.71 20.63
C PHE A 5 -34.35 24.63 19.69
N PHE A 6 -35.26 24.03 18.91
CA PHE A 6 -34.92 23.33 17.67
C PHE A 6 -35.32 24.22 16.48
N ALA A 7 -34.43 24.36 15.51
CA ALA A 7 -34.79 24.63 14.12
C ALA A 7 -34.10 23.56 13.28
N SER A 8 -34.89 22.62 12.75
CA SER A 8 -34.41 21.36 12.17
C SER A 8 -34.09 21.49 10.68
N THR A 9 -32.86 21.19 10.30
CA THR A 9 -32.60 20.54 9.00
C THR A 9 -32.48 19.05 9.26
N GLU A 10 -33.54 18.30 8.98
CA GLU A 10 -33.51 16.84 9.15
C GLU A 10 -32.45 16.24 8.23
N ARG A 11 -31.43 15.61 8.81
CA ARG A 11 -30.55 14.71 8.06
C ARG A 11 -31.33 13.43 7.84
N GLU A 12 -31.64 13.12 6.58
CA GLU A 12 -32.03 11.76 6.22
C GLU A 12 -30.83 10.84 6.52
N GLU A 13 -31.07 9.79 7.30
CA GLU A 13 -30.08 8.76 7.65
C GLU A 13 -30.66 7.41 7.23
N ILE A 14 -29.83 6.55 6.62
CA ILE A 14 -30.24 5.18 6.27
C ILE A 14 -29.62 4.24 7.30
N VAL A 15 -30.42 3.36 7.89
CA VAL A 15 -29.94 2.25 8.72
C VAL A 15 -30.10 0.95 7.95
N PHE A 16 -28.98 0.25 7.73
CA PHE A 16 -28.99 -1.13 7.27
C PHE A 16 -29.04 -2.06 8.48
N PHE A 17 -29.97 -3.01 8.52
CA PHE A 17 -30.01 -4.03 9.56
C PHE A 17 -30.47 -5.41 9.04
N ASP A 18 -30.21 -6.43 9.85
CA ASP A 18 -30.54 -7.85 9.62
C ASP A 18 -30.77 -8.52 10.99
N VAL A 19 -31.53 -9.61 11.04
CA VAL A 19 -31.80 -10.38 12.27
C VAL A 19 -31.68 -11.89 12.11
N GLU A 20 -31.02 -12.54 13.07
CA GLU A 20 -31.07 -14.00 13.22
C GLU A 20 -32.17 -14.41 14.20
N THR A 21 -32.92 -15.47 13.87
CA THR A 21 -34.10 -15.93 14.62
C THR A 21 -34.05 -17.42 14.98
N SER A 22 -34.87 -17.84 15.95
CA SER A 22 -35.11 -19.26 16.27
C SER A 22 -35.69 -20.05 15.08
N MET A 23 -35.87 -21.36 15.26
CA MET A 23 -36.55 -22.20 14.25
C MET A 23 -38.06 -21.93 14.26
N PRO A 24 -38.77 -22.09 13.11
CA PRO A 24 -40.24 -22.10 13.08
C PRO A 24 -40.81 -23.20 14.00
N PRO A 25 -42.05 -23.07 14.52
CA PRO A 25 -43.09 -22.14 14.07
C PRO A 25 -42.97 -20.71 14.61
N GLU A 26 -42.50 -20.52 15.84
CA GLU A 26 -42.38 -19.20 16.49
C GLU A 26 -40.95 -18.67 16.37
N ARG A 27 -40.78 -17.54 15.68
CA ARG A 27 -39.47 -16.92 15.42
C ARG A 27 -39.16 -15.82 16.42
N GLN A 28 -38.46 -16.17 17.49
CA GLN A 28 -37.91 -15.20 18.45
C GLN A 28 -36.57 -14.66 17.93
N LEU A 29 -36.29 -13.38 18.24
CA LEU A 29 -35.05 -12.69 17.90
C LEU A 29 -33.87 -13.23 18.73
N LEU A 30 -32.77 -13.61 18.07
CA LEU A 30 -31.54 -14.13 18.71
C LEU A 30 -30.32 -13.23 18.51
N GLU A 31 -30.23 -12.52 17.39
CA GLU A 31 -29.18 -11.54 17.11
C GLU A 31 -29.77 -10.37 16.30
N PHE A 32 -29.35 -9.14 16.62
CA PHE A 32 -29.65 -7.94 15.85
C PHE A 32 -28.34 -7.23 15.50
N GLY A 33 -28.11 -7.00 14.21
CA GLY A 33 -26.96 -6.25 13.70
C GLY A 33 -27.41 -5.06 12.85
N ALA A 34 -26.82 -3.89 13.07
CA ALA A 34 -27.18 -2.65 12.35
C ALA A 34 -26.00 -1.72 12.08
N ILE A 35 -26.03 -1.03 10.94
CA ILE A 35 -25.06 -0.01 10.53
C ILE A 35 -25.82 1.22 10.01
N VAL A 36 -25.54 2.40 10.57
CA VAL A 36 -26.13 3.66 10.14
C VAL A 36 -25.20 4.37 9.15
N LEU A 37 -25.71 4.70 7.97
CA LEU A 37 -25.00 5.27 6.83
C LEU A 37 -25.52 6.65 6.44
N CYS A 38 -24.62 7.49 5.93
CA CYS A 38 -24.99 8.70 5.21
C CYS A 38 -25.58 8.34 3.82
N PRO A 39 -26.81 8.79 3.46
CA PRO A 39 -27.44 8.43 2.18
C PRO A 39 -26.61 8.83 0.95
N ARG A 40 -25.85 9.93 1.05
CA ARG A 40 -25.10 10.50 -0.08
C ARG A 40 -23.73 9.87 -0.31
N THR A 41 -23.11 9.32 0.74
CA THR A 41 -21.72 8.82 0.68
C THR A 41 -21.57 7.34 1.03
N LEU A 42 -22.61 6.72 1.60
CA LEU A 42 -22.60 5.34 2.12
C LEU A 42 -21.44 5.06 3.09
N VAL A 43 -21.05 6.09 3.85
CA VAL A 43 -20.07 6.03 4.94
C VAL A 43 -20.80 5.82 6.27
N GLU A 44 -20.24 4.98 7.13
CA GLU A 44 -20.72 4.74 8.50
C GLU A 44 -20.69 6.04 9.32
N LEU A 45 -21.85 6.43 9.87
CA LEU A 45 -22.01 7.64 10.68
C LEU A 45 -21.72 7.38 12.17
N PHE A 46 -21.97 6.16 12.62
CA PHE A 46 -21.83 5.70 14.00
C PHE A 46 -21.18 4.31 14.00
N PRO A 47 -20.54 3.88 15.10
CA PRO A 47 -20.05 2.51 15.21
C PRO A 47 -21.16 1.48 14.94
N PRO A 48 -20.82 0.35 14.29
CA PRO A 48 -21.78 -0.72 14.04
C PRO A 48 -22.35 -1.26 15.35
N TYR A 49 -23.67 -1.44 15.42
CA TYR A 49 -24.35 -2.03 16.56
C TYR A 49 -24.56 -3.53 16.32
N LEU A 50 -24.26 -4.33 17.33
CA LEU A 50 -24.49 -5.78 17.33
C LEU A 50 -24.81 -6.21 18.74
N THR A 51 -25.93 -6.93 18.91
CA THR A 51 -26.28 -7.57 20.18
C THR A 51 -26.87 -8.95 19.94
N LEU A 52 -26.49 -9.90 20.79
CA LEU A 52 -27.27 -11.10 21.01
C LEU A 52 -28.49 -10.76 21.86
N VAL A 53 -29.55 -11.54 21.72
CA VAL A 53 -30.81 -11.38 22.46
C VAL A 53 -31.21 -12.74 23.01
N ARG A 54 -31.47 -12.79 24.32
CA ARG A 54 -31.94 -14.01 24.97
C ARG A 54 -33.45 -14.20 24.75
N PRO A 55 -33.90 -15.32 24.18
CA PRO A 55 -35.31 -15.64 24.00
C PRO A 55 -35.99 -15.90 25.35
N ALA A 56 -37.32 -15.84 25.37
CA ALA A 56 -38.11 -16.12 26.57
C ALA A 56 -38.05 -17.60 26.98
N ASP A 57 -37.94 -18.49 26.00
CA ASP A 57 -37.69 -19.91 26.16
C ASP A 57 -36.34 -20.27 25.52
N LEU A 58 -35.45 -20.93 26.26
CA LEU A 58 -34.14 -21.36 25.76
C LEU A 58 -34.19 -22.67 24.96
N ASP A 59 -35.28 -23.44 25.03
CA ASP A 59 -35.45 -24.68 24.25
C ASP A 59 -35.73 -24.42 22.76
N VAL A 60 -36.08 -23.17 22.37
CA VAL A 60 -36.19 -22.75 20.96
C VAL A 60 -34.83 -22.64 20.24
N VAL A 61 -33.73 -22.69 21.00
CA VAL A 61 -32.35 -22.65 20.48
C VAL A 61 -31.75 -24.06 20.53
N PRO A 62 -31.35 -24.66 19.40
CA PRO A 62 -30.86 -26.03 19.38
C PRO A 62 -29.56 -26.19 20.19
N ALA A 63 -29.48 -27.27 20.97
CA ALA A 63 -28.34 -27.59 21.84
C ALA A 63 -27.06 -28.00 21.08
N THR A 64 -27.10 -28.15 19.75
CA THR A 64 -25.95 -28.52 18.90
C THR A 64 -25.89 -27.66 17.64
N THR A 65 -24.69 -27.52 17.08
CA THR A 65 -24.30 -26.65 15.95
C THR A 65 -24.87 -27.07 14.57
N ALA A 66 -26.19 -27.28 14.48
CA ALA A 66 -26.88 -27.70 13.26
C ALA A 66 -27.06 -26.57 12.21
N ARG A 67 -26.81 -25.30 12.58
CA ARG A 67 -26.91 -24.13 11.68
C ARG A 67 -25.55 -23.56 11.31
N ARG A 68 -25.47 -22.97 10.11
CA ARG A 68 -24.28 -22.21 9.63
C ARG A 68 -24.00 -20.94 10.45
N ASN A 69 -24.99 -20.39 11.17
CA ASN A 69 -24.86 -19.15 11.94
C ASN A 69 -24.11 -19.31 13.28
N GLY A 70 -23.86 -20.53 13.74
CA GLY A 70 -23.06 -20.79 14.95
C GLY A 70 -23.61 -20.20 16.26
N ILE A 71 -24.89 -19.80 16.30
CA ILE A 71 -25.57 -19.36 17.52
C ILE A 71 -26.00 -20.61 18.30
N THR A 72 -25.43 -20.82 19.49
CA THR A 72 -25.75 -21.97 20.37
C THR A 72 -26.50 -21.52 21.62
N ARG A 73 -27.18 -22.46 22.28
CA ARG A 73 -27.89 -22.21 23.55
C ARG A 73 -27.00 -21.56 24.59
N ASP A 74 -25.76 -22.03 24.74
CA ASP A 74 -24.80 -21.52 25.73
C ASP A 74 -24.42 -20.05 25.46
N VAL A 75 -24.20 -19.69 24.19
CA VAL A 75 -23.84 -18.32 23.77
C VAL A 75 -24.99 -17.32 23.97
N VAL A 76 -26.23 -17.81 23.97
CA VAL A 76 -27.44 -16.98 24.13
C VAL A 76 -27.95 -16.95 25.58
N ALA A 77 -27.61 -17.94 26.41
CA ALA A 77 -28.02 -17.99 27.82
C ALA A 77 -27.54 -16.78 28.65
N ASP A 78 -26.31 -16.32 28.37
CA ASP A 78 -25.69 -15.15 29.00
C ASP A 78 -26.06 -13.81 28.33
N ALA A 79 -26.83 -13.82 27.23
CA ALA A 79 -27.23 -12.62 26.53
C ALA A 79 -28.33 -11.84 27.30
N PRO A 80 -28.43 -10.50 27.10
CA PRO A 80 -29.52 -9.72 27.66
C PRO A 80 -30.87 -10.10 27.03
N PRO A 81 -31.99 -10.09 27.78
CA PRO A 81 -33.33 -10.18 27.20
C PRO A 81 -33.63 -8.94 26.35
N PHE A 82 -34.54 -9.06 25.37
CA PHE A 82 -34.82 -7.97 24.42
C PHE A 82 -35.19 -6.64 25.10
N ARG A 83 -35.91 -6.70 26.23
CA ARG A 83 -36.30 -5.54 27.06
C ARG A 83 -35.13 -4.62 27.41
N ASP A 84 -33.94 -5.16 27.63
CA ASP A 84 -32.79 -4.42 28.13
C ASP A 84 -32.00 -3.76 26.99
N VAL A 85 -32.16 -4.25 25.76
CA VAL A 85 -31.55 -3.67 24.53
C VAL A 85 -32.55 -2.85 23.71
N ALA A 86 -33.85 -2.94 24.00
CA ALA A 86 -34.92 -2.32 23.23
C ALA A 86 -34.77 -0.80 23.08
N ASP A 87 -34.29 -0.08 24.09
CA ASP A 87 -34.06 1.37 24.01
C ASP A 87 -32.96 1.74 23.00
N TYR A 88 -31.89 0.95 22.93
CA TYR A 88 -30.84 1.12 21.92
C TYR A 88 -31.33 0.75 20.52
N VAL A 89 -32.04 -0.37 20.36
CA VAL A 89 -32.63 -0.77 19.07
C VAL A 89 -33.63 0.29 18.59
N TYR A 90 -34.46 0.83 19.48
CA TYR A 90 -35.38 1.92 19.16
C TYR A 90 -34.63 3.17 18.72
N HIS A 91 -33.61 3.61 19.46
CA HIS A 91 -32.82 4.79 19.12
C HIS A 91 -32.06 4.64 17.78
N VAL A 92 -31.60 3.43 17.45
CA VAL A 92 -30.92 3.13 16.17
C VAL A 92 -31.90 3.13 15.00
N LEU A 93 -33.12 2.61 15.17
CA LEU A 93 -34.08 2.44 14.07
C LEU A 93 -35.06 3.60 13.88
N HIS A 94 -35.54 4.23 14.96
CA HIS A 94 -36.64 5.19 14.89
C HIS A 94 -36.25 6.45 14.10
N GLY A 95 -37.14 6.91 13.21
CA GLY A 95 -36.94 8.14 12.44
C GLY A 95 -35.92 8.05 11.30
N ARG A 96 -35.46 6.84 10.94
CA ARG A 96 -34.51 6.59 9.83
C ARG A 96 -35.15 5.83 8.68
N VAL A 97 -34.51 5.85 7.52
CA VAL A 97 -34.87 4.97 6.40
C VAL A 97 -34.25 3.59 6.66
N TRP A 98 -35.04 2.53 6.63
CA TRP A 98 -34.57 1.17 6.88
C TRP A 98 -34.17 0.49 5.56
N ALA A 99 -33.07 -0.25 5.55
CA ALA A 99 -32.60 -0.98 4.38
C ALA A 99 -32.07 -2.38 4.76
N GLY A 100 -32.32 -3.38 3.92
CA GLY A 100 -31.95 -4.77 4.21
C GLY A 100 -32.44 -5.72 3.13
N HIS A 101 -32.03 -6.99 3.19
CA HIS A 101 -32.31 -7.96 2.14
C HIS A 101 -33.53 -8.80 2.55
N ASN A 102 -34.69 -8.60 1.89
CA ASN A 102 -35.98 -9.14 2.33
C ASN A 102 -36.52 -8.50 3.64
N ILE A 103 -36.01 -7.31 3.98
CA ILE A 103 -36.29 -6.54 5.21
C ILE A 103 -37.78 -6.26 5.44
N VAL A 104 -38.57 -6.08 4.37
CA VAL A 104 -40.01 -5.78 4.47
C VAL A 104 -40.79 -7.02 4.92
N ASN A 105 -40.39 -8.19 4.43
CA ASN A 105 -41.15 -9.43 4.64
C ASN A 105 -40.65 -10.27 5.82
N PHE A 106 -39.41 -10.03 6.27
CA PHE A 106 -38.73 -10.77 7.33
C PHE A 106 -38.33 -9.85 8.50
N ASP A 107 -37.20 -9.17 8.42
CA ASP A 107 -36.51 -8.57 9.58
C ASP A 107 -37.35 -7.55 10.33
N SER A 108 -38.08 -6.71 9.60
CA SER A 108 -38.94 -5.68 10.21
C SER A 108 -40.08 -6.29 11.02
N LYS A 109 -40.64 -7.43 10.60
CA LYS A 109 -41.72 -8.10 11.34
C LYS A 109 -41.22 -8.64 12.68
N ILE A 110 -40.04 -9.27 12.67
CA ILE A 110 -39.38 -9.75 13.89
C ILE A 110 -39.12 -8.61 14.87
N ILE A 111 -38.70 -7.43 14.38
CA ILE A 111 -38.56 -6.24 15.23
C ILE A 111 -39.92 -5.77 15.77
N PHE A 112 -40.97 -5.69 14.93
CA PHE A 112 -42.31 -5.31 15.40
C PHE A 112 -42.87 -6.28 16.46
N GLU A 113 -42.69 -7.58 16.26
CA GLU A 113 -43.09 -8.66 17.17
C GLU A 113 -42.32 -8.56 18.51
N ALA A 114 -40.99 -8.42 18.48
CA ALA A 114 -40.17 -8.28 19.69
C ALA A 114 -40.53 -7.04 20.53
N PHE A 115 -40.88 -5.90 19.90
CA PHE A 115 -41.38 -4.72 20.62
C PHE A 115 -42.78 -4.94 21.21
N ALA A 116 -43.66 -5.66 20.50
CA ALA A 116 -45.00 -6.00 20.99
C ALA A 116 -44.96 -6.95 22.20
N GLU A 117 -44.08 -7.96 22.20
CA GLU A 117 -43.89 -8.90 23.32
C GLU A 117 -43.52 -8.20 24.64
N ILE A 118 -42.70 -7.15 24.58
CA ILE A 118 -42.33 -6.35 25.77
C ILE A 118 -43.33 -5.23 26.10
N GLY A 119 -44.44 -5.12 25.35
CA GLY A 119 -45.48 -4.11 25.54
C GLY A 119 -45.05 -2.68 25.23
N ARG A 120 -44.08 -2.49 24.32
CA ARG A 120 -43.58 -1.15 23.93
C ARG A 120 -43.99 -0.79 22.50
N LEU A 121 -44.14 0.50 22.24
CA LEU A 121 -44.35 0.99 20.88
C LEU A 121 -43.09 0.73 20.02
N PRO A 122 -43.24 0.14 18.83
CA PRO A 122 -42.10 -0.14 17.97
C PRO A 122 -41.53 1.12 17.30
N PRO A 123 -40.25 1.08 16.86
CA PRO A 123 -39.64 2.17 16.10
C PRO A 123 -40.33 2.34 14.74
N GLN A 124 -40.44 3.59 14.28
CA GLN A 124 -41.11 3.93 13.02
C GLN A 124 -40.08 4.31 11.94
N PRO A 125 -40.06 3.65 10.77
CA PRO A 125 -39.21 4.05 9.65
C PRO A 125 -39.75 5.30 8.95
N LYS A 126 -38.85 6.16 8.45
CA LYS A 126 -39.19 7.23 7.48
C LYS A 126 -39.44 6.67 6.06
N GLY A 127 -38.96 5.47 5.79
CA GLY A 127 -39.10 4.75 4.54
C GLY A 127 -38.38 3.41 4.60
N MET A 128 -38.62 2.53 3.64
CA MET A 128 -38.00 1.20 3.58
C MET A 128 -37.43 0.92 2.19
N ILE A 129 -36.24 0.32 2.15
CA ILE A 129 -35.53 -0.08 0.94
C ILE A 129 -35.26 -1.58 1.02
N ASP A 130 -36.14 -2.38 0.41
CA ASP A 130 -35.87 -3.80 0.27
C ASP A 130 -34.87 -4.06 -0.86
N THR A 131 -33.69 -4.52 -0.50
CA THR A 131 -32.60 -4.74 -1.44
C THR A 131 -32.81 -5.99 -2.27
N LEU A 132 -33.60 -6.97 -1.79
CA LEU A 132 -33.99 -8.13 -2.59
C LEU A 132 -34.90 -7.67 -3.75
N ASP A 133 -35.94 -6.88 -3.47
CA ASP A 133 -36.85 -6.37 -4.52
C ASP A 133 -36.13 -5.44 -5.49
N LEU A 134 -35.32 -4.50 -4.98
CA LEU A 134 -34.55 -3.56 -5.80
C LEU A 134 -33.60 -4.28 -6.78
N LEU A 135 -32.85 -5.28 -6.30
CA LEU A 135 -31.94 -6.07 -7.14
C LEU A 135 -32.70 -7.06 -8.04
N THR A 136 -33.86 -7.57 -7.60
CA THR A 136 -34.76 -8.39 -8.44
C THR A 136 -35.37 -7.59 -9.60
N GLN A 137 -35.59 -6.27 -9.44
CA GLN A 137 -36.06 -5.42 -10.53
C GLN A 137 -34.93 -5.00 -11.48
N ARG A 138 -33.74 -4.66 -10.95
CA ARG A 138 -32.66 -4.04 -11.74
C ARG A 138 -31.55 -5.01 -12.21
N PHE A 139 -31.34 -6.13 -11.53
CA PHE A 139 -30.15 -6.98 -11.71
C PHE A 139 -30.44 -8.46 -12.08
N ARG A 140 -31.71 -8.88 -12.03
CA ARG A 140 -32.16 -10.29 -12.10
C ARG A 140 -31.69 -11.14 -13.28
N ARG A 141 -31.25 -10.51 -14.38
CA ARG A 141 -30.78 -11.24 -15.59
C ARG A 141 -29.37 -11.86 -15.45
N ARG A 142 -28.70 -11.72 -14.30
CA ARG A 142 -27.27 -12.07 -14.12
C ARG A 142 -26.97 -13.20 -13.14
N THR A 143 -27.79 -13.35 -12.10
CA THR A 143 -27.68 -14.43 -11.11
C THR A 143 -29.05 -15.08 -10.94
N GLY A 144 -29.09 -16.35 -10.52
CA GLY A 144 -30.32 -17.16 -10.63
C GLY A 144 -31.41 -16.80 -9.62
N ASP A 145 -31.08 -16.84 -8.32
CA ASP A 145 -32.05 -16.81 -7.23
C ASP A 145 -32.04 -15.52 -6.39
N MET A 146 -31.28 -14.51 -6.81
CA MET A 146 -31.09 -13.20 -6.13
C MET A 146 -30.63 -13.24 -4.67
N LYS A 147 -30.33 -14.43 -4.11
CA LYS A 147 -29.86 -14.57 -2.73
C LYS A 147 -28.55 -13.83 -2.52
N LEU A 148 -28.36 -13.33 -1.30
CA LEU A 148 -27.15 -12.63 -0.89
C LEU A 148 -25.88 -13.48 -1.11
N GLU A 149 -25.89 -14.78 -0.75
CA GLU A 149 -24.80 -15.73 -1.06
C GLU A 149 -24.48 -15.81 -2.57
N SER A 150 -25.50 -15.89 -3.43
CA SER A 150 -25.34 -15.97 -4.89
C SER A 150 -24.78 -14.68 -5.49
N LEU A 151 -25.21 -13.52 -4.97
CA LEU A 151 -24.70 -12.21 -5.38
C LEU A 151 -23.27 -11.97 -4.89
N ALA A 152 -22.96 -12.33 -3.64
CA ALA A 152 -21.61 -12.28 -3.07
C ALA A 152 -20.62 -13.13 -3.89
N ASN A 153 -21.02 -14.35 -4.25
CA ASN A 153 -20.23 -15.24 -5.11
C ASN A 153 -20.01 -14.65 -6.52
N TYR A 154 -21.05 -14.03 -7.12
CA TYR A 154 -20.94 -13.39 -8.45
C TYR A 154 -19.93 -12.23 -8.48
N PHE A 155 -19.83 -11.46 -7.39
CA PHE A 155 -18.86 -10.36 -7.27
C PHE A 155 -17.52 -10.76 -6.64
N GLY A 156 -17.38 -12.00 -6.16
CA GLY A 156 -16.16 -12.47 -5.48
C GLY A 156 -15.95 -11.89 -4.08
N LEU A 157 -17.02 -11.48 -3.38
CA LEU A 157 -16.98 -10.83 -2.06
C LEU A 157 -16.72 -11.80 -0.88
N GLY A 158 -16.55 -13.09 -1.17
CA GLY A 158 -16.36 -14.14 -0.17
C GLY A 158 -17.65 -14.91 0.14
N ARG A 159 -17.59 -15.78 1.16
CA ARG A 159 -18.75 -16.58 1.60
C ARG A 159 -19.59 -15.79 2.61
N GLN A 160 -20.91 -15.83 2.46
CA GLN A 160 -21.86 -15.35 3.47
C GLN A 160 -21.63 -16.11 4.78
N ARG A 161 -21.69 -15.41 5.92
CA ARG A 161 -21.39 -15.98 7.23
C ARG A 161 -22.64 -16.30 8.05
N HIS A 162 -23.81 -15.80 7.65
CA HIS A 162 -25.07 -16.02 8.36
C HIS A 162 -24.95 -15.48 9.80
N ARG A 163 -24.62 -14.19 9.91
CA ARG A 163 -24.54 -13.42 11.16
C ARG A 163 -25.00 -12.02 10.84
N SER A 164 -25.85 -11.43 11.68
CA SER A 164 -26.61 -10.25 11.30
C SER A 164 -25.71 -9.08 10.85
N LEU A 165 -24.65 -8.76 11.61
CA LEU A 165 -23.78 -7.65 11.24
C LEU A 165 -22.88 -7.95 10.01
N ASP A 166 -22.47 -9.21 9.80
CA ASP A 166 -21.66 -9.58 8.63
C ASP A 166 -22.52 -9.61 7.35
N ASP A 167 -23.77 -10.02 7.46
CA ASP A 167 -24.71 -10.06 6.34
C ASP A 167 -25.25 -8.64 6.00
N VAL A 168 -25.40 -7.74 6.99
CA VAL A 168 -25.56 -6.29 6.77
C VAL A 168 -24.43 -5.72 5.91
N ARG A 169 -23.16 -6.01 6.26
CA ARG A 169 -22.00 -5.55 5.48
C ARG A 169 -21.99 -6.13 4.07
N MET A 170 -22.27 -7.42 3.95
CA MET A 170 -22.37 -8.11 2.66
C MET A 170 -23.43 -7.46 1.76
N ASN A 171 -24.58 -7.09 2.32
CA ASN A 171 -25.65 -6.39 1.58
C ASN A 171 -25.21 -5.01 1.08
N ILE A 172 -24.57 -4.22 1.95
CA ILE A 172 -24.02 -2.90 1.60
C ILE A 172 -22.99 -3.02 0.45
N ASP A 173 -22.09 -4.00 0.50
CA ASP A 173 -21.05 -4.18 -0.51
C ASP A 173 -21.58 -4.78 -1.82
N VAL A 174 -22.55 -5.71 -1.76
CA VAL A 174 -23.31 -6.18 -2.94
C VAL A 174 -24.02 -5.01 -3.62
N LEU A 175 -24.66 -4.12 -2.86
CA LEU A 175 -25.30 -2.91 -3.40
C LEU A 175 -24.31 -1.98 -4.09
N LYS A 176 -23.13 -1.71 -3.49
CA LYS A 176 -22.08 -0.89 -4.12
C LYS A 176 -21.61 -1.51 -5.44
N CYS A 177 -21.43 -2.83 -5.49
CA CYS A 177 -21.07 -3.56 -6.70
C CYS A 177 -22.18 -3.49 -7.78
N CYS A 178 -23.43 -3.77 -7.42
CA CYS A 178 -24.59 -3.67 -8.32
C CYS A 178 -24.77 -2.26 -8.88
N ALA A 179 -24.70 -1.22 -8.02
CA ALA A 179 -24.80 0.18 -8.42
C ALA A 179 -23.67 0.57 -9.37
N THR A 180 -22.44 0.09 -9.13
CA THR A 180 -21.29 0.31 -10.03
C THR A 180 -21.54 -0.31 -11.41
N VAL A 181 -22.04 -1.54 -11.47
CA VAL A 181 -22.35 -2.21 -12.75
C VAL A 181 -23.48 -1.49 -13.49
N LEU A 182 -24.56 -1.12 -12.81
CA LEU A 182 -25.68 -0.39 -13.42
C LEU A 182 -25.24 1.00 -13.93
N PHE A 183 -24.41 1.73 -13.17
CA PHE A 183 -23.85 3.02 -13.60
C PHE A 183 -22.93 2.89 -14.84
N LEU A 184 -22.14 1.82 -14.92
CA LEU A 184 -21.31 1.52 -16.09
C LEU A 184 -22.14 1.15 -17.34
N GLU A 185 -23.41 0.75 -17.16
CA GLU A 185 -24.30 0.31 -18.24
C GLU A 185 -25.33 1.36 -18.66
N GLU A 186 -25.76 2.23 -17.74
CA GLU A 186 -26.54 3.45 -18.04
C GLU A 186 -25.64 4.57 -18.61
N SER A 187 -24.31 4.43 -18.52
CA SER A 187 -23.35 5.23 -19.32
C SER A 187 -23.61 5.00 -20.82
N PRO A 188 -24.03 6.03 -21.60
CA PRO A 188 -24.74 5.80 -22.85
C PRO A 188 -23.84 5.20 -23.95
N ARG A 189 -24.43 4.25 -24.70
CA ARG A 189 -23.85 3.59 -25.90
C ARG A 189 -23.59 4.53 -27.10
N GLY A 190 -23.54 5.86 -26.89
CA GLY A 190 -23.48 6.90 -27.93
C GLY A 190 -22.12 7.56 -28.16
N VAL A 191 -21.04 7.10 -27.52
CA VAL A 191 -19.67 7.66 -27.69
C VAL A 191 -18.85 6.88 -28.74
N LEU A 192 -19.44 5.87 -29.37
CA LEU A 192 -18.91 5.17 -30.54
C LEU A 192 -19.83 5.44 -31.73
N ILE A 193 -19.24 5.78 -32.87
CA ILE A 193 -19.87 6.30 -34.11
C ILE A 193 -20.23 7.78 -33.99
N GLY A 194 -19.60 8.61 -34.84
CA GLY A 194 -19.80 10.06 -34.87
C GLY A 194 -20.55 10.52 -36.12
N ALA A 195 -21.49 11.45 -35.92
CA ALA A 195 -22.00 12.40 -36.90
C ALA A 195 -22.57 13.62 -36.14
N PRO A 196 -22.54 14.85 -36.71
CA PRO A 196 -23.02 16.05 -36.04
C PRO A 196 -24.52 16.31 -36.30
N LEU A 197 -25.13 17.18 -35.48
CA LEU A 197 -26.26 18.12 -35.71
C LEU A 197 -26.73 18.57 -34.31
N GLU A 198 -26.55 19.84 -33.95
CA GLU A 198 -27.46 20.98 -34.12
C GLU A 198 -28.51 21.15 -33.00
N GLY A 199 -28.93 22.39 -32.78
CA GLY A 199 -29.44 22.84 -31.49
C GLY A 199 -30.93 22.59 -31.26
N THR A 200 -31.30 22.46 -29.99
CA THR A 200 -32.64 22.84 -29.53
C THR A 200 -32.58 23.42 -28.12
N ARG A 201 -33.09 24.64 -27.93
CA ARG A 201 -33.36 25.20 -26.60
C ARG A 201 -34.53 24.43 -25.97
N ARG A 202 -34.48 24.15 -24.65
CA ARG A 202 -35.66 24.26 -23.78
C ARG A 202 -35.31 24.34 -22.29
N GLN A 203 -35.98 25.30 -21.65
CA GLN A 203 -36.44 25.40 -20.27
C GLN A 203 -35.58 24.84 -19.12
N THR A 204 -35.13 25.79 -18.30
CA THR A 204 -34.82 25.64 -16.88
C THR A 204 -36.08 25.29 -16.08
N ASP A 205 -35.96 24.34 -15.14
CA ASP A 205 -36.86 24.19 -13.98
C ASP A 205 -36.01 24.07 -12.69
N PRO A 206 -36.59 24.35 -11.50
CA PRO A 206 -35.84 24.95 -10.40
C PRO A 206 -35.08 23.96 -9.50
N ARG A 207 -33.97 24.44 -8.92
CA ARG A 207 -33.28 23.75 -7.81
C ARG A 207 -33.94 24.11 -6.47
N PRO A 208 -34.09 23.17 -5.52
CA PRO A 208 -34.49 23.49 -4.16
C PRO A 208 -33.34 24.17 -3.39
N SER A 209 -33.64 25.27 -2.71
CA SER A 209 -32.69 26.06 -1.92
C SER A 209 -32.55 25.54 -0.48
N GLY A 210 -31.32 25.56 0.05
CA GLY A 210 -30.97 25.10 1.39
C GLY A 210 -29.97 26.03 2.09
N HIS A 211 -30.25 27.33 2.08
CA HIS A 211 -29.44 28.37 2.71
C HIS A 211 -30.37 29.32 3.50
N SER A 212 -30.29 29.32 4.83
CA SER A 212 -31.18 30.09 5.71
C SER A 212 -30.53 30.52 7.03
N GLU A 213 -29.24 30.88 6.99
CA GLU A 213 -28.49 31.39 8.18
C GLU A 213 -27.64 32.65 7.88
N PHE A 214 -27.20 32.84 6.63
CA PHE A 214 -26.51 34.04 6.17
C PHE A 214 -27.39 34.79 5.16
N LEU A 215 -27.44 36.12 5.25
CA LEU A 215 -28.19 36.98 4.33
C LEU A 215 -27.26 37.52 3.24
N GLU A 216 -27.73 37.59 1.99
CA GLU A 216 -27.04 38.39 0.97
C GLU A 216 -27.30 39.90 1.23
N PRO A 217 -26.38 40.81 0.88
CA PRO A 217 -26.54 42.24 1.19
C PRO A 217 -27.81 42.87 0.61
N GLY A 218 -28.38 42.31 -0.47
CA GLY A 218 -29.64 42.77 -1.05
C GLY A 218 -30.88 42.42 -0.22
N ASP A 219 -30.80 41.43 0.67
CA ASP A 219 -31.92 40.99 1.54
C ASP A 219 -31.97 41.78 2.86
N VAL A 220 -30.98 42.63 3.11
CA VAL A 220 -30.80 43.37 4.37
C VAL A 220 -31.39 44.78 4.26
N SER A 221 -32.66 44.93 4.63
CA SER A 221 -33.22 46.26 4.92
C SER A 221 -32.48 46.88 6.12
N THR A 222 -31.90 48.07 5.92
CA THR A 222 -31.16 48.83 6.94
C THR A 222 -32.06 49.32 8.07
N GLU A 223 -33.31 49.65 7.79
CA GLU A 223 -34.34 50.03 8.78
C GLU A 223 -34.62 48.93 9.82
N CYS A 224 -34.35 47.68 9.46
CA CYS A 224 -34.51 46.51 10.34
C CYS A 224 -33.25 46.16 11.13
N ILE A 225 -32.16 46.94 11.02
CA ILE A 225 -30.91 46.72 11.76
C ILE A 225 -30.98 47.44 13.10
N THR A 226 -30.73 46.70 14.18
CA THR A 226 -30.72 47.21 15.56
C THR A 226 -29.51 46.68 16.32
N ILE A 227 -29.19 47.29 17.46
CA ILE A 227 -28.17 46.78 18.39
C ILE A 227 -28.88 46.43 19.69
N SER A 228 -28.77 45.18 20.13
CA SER A 228 -29.24 44.76 21.45
C SER A 228 -28.08 44.62 22.43
N ALA A 229 -28.29 45.13 23.63
CA ALA A 229 -27.44 44.91 24.79
C ALA A 229 -28.23 44.08 25.82
N PRO A 230 -27.71 42.92 26.29
CA PRO A 230 -28.38 42.18 27.35
C PRO A 230 -28.33 42.98 28.67
N LEU A 231 -29.47 43.08 29.34
CA LEU A 231 -29.58 43.74 30.63
C LEU A 231 -28.96 42.88 31.74
N LEU A 232 -28.13 43.54 32.58
CA LEU A 232 -27.61 43.12 33.90
C LEU A 232 -26.36 42.21 33.98
N LEU A 233 -25.22 42.90 34.16
CA LEU A 233 -24.20 42.76 35.21
C LEU A 233 -23.16 41.61 35.29
N HIS A 234 -21.93 42.10 35.48
CA HIS A 234 -20.73 41.55 36.16
C HIS A 234 -19.64 40.72 35.41
N GLN A 235 -18.44 41.33 35.46
CA GLN A 235 -17.07 40.80 35.30
C GLN A 235 -16.58 40.24 33.95
N PHE A 236 -17.44 39.93 32.99
CA PHE A 236 -17.06 39.92 31.57
C PHE A 236 -18.11 40.68 30.76
N GLY A 237 -17.70 41.76 30.08
CA GLY A 237 -18.62 42.79 29.59
C GLY A 237 -19.67 42.30 28.58
N PRO A 238 -20.87 42.93 28.55
CA PRO A 238 -21.94 42.55 27.64
C PRO A 238 -21.50 42.78 26.20
N ARG A 239 -21.43 41.71 25.40
CA ARG A 239 -21.25 41.83 23.95
C ARG A 239 -22.57 42.32 23.35
N ALA A 240 -22.63 43.60 23.02
CA ALA A 240 -23.68 44.13 22.18
C ALA A 240 -23.68 43.41 20.82
N ILE A 241 -24.86 43.03 20.33
CA ILE A 241 -25.02 42.25 19.09
C ILE A 241 -25.74 43.13 18.07
N ILE A 242 -25.17 43.25 16.88
CA ILE A 242 -25.85 43.83 15.72
C ILE A 242 -26.83 42.78 15.21
N GLN A 243 -28.12 43.13 15.13
CA GLN A 243 -29.21 42.24 14.75
C GLN A 243 -29.98 42.78 13.56
N HIS A 244 -30.55 41.89 12.75
CA HIS A 244 -31.53 42.18 11.72
C HIS A 244 -32.77 41.34 11.96
N LYS A 245 -33.96 41.96 12.02
CA LYS A 245 -35.24 41.28 12.31
C LYS A 245 -35.15 40.33 13.54
N SER A 246 -34.52 40.82 14.61
CA SER A 246 -34.29 40.11 15.89
C SER A 246 -33.33 38.91 15.86
N ALA A 247 -32.64 38.62 14.75
CA ALA A 247 -31.58 37.61 14.66
C ALA A 247 -30.19 38.28 14.56
N PRO A 248 -29.09 37.67 15.08
CA PRO A 248 -27.74 38.18 14.89
C PRO A 248 -27.38 38.35 13.40
N LEU A 249 -26.86 39.52 13.02
CA LEU A 249 -26.57 39.83 11.62
C LEU A 249 -25.36 39.03 11.10
N GLN A 250 -25.63 38.05 10.24
CA GLN A 250 -24.64 37.27 9.51
C GLN A 250 -24.82 37.49 8.00
N LEU A 251 -23.71 37.75 7.30
CA LEU A 251 -23.72 38.12 5.88
C LEU A 251 -22.96 37.09 5.04
N SER A 252 -23.52 36.79 3.86
CA SER A 252 -22.85 36.07 2.79
C SER A 252 -22.67 36.99 1.58
N CYS A 253 -21.44 37.20 1.12
CA CYS A 253 -21.18 37.99 -0.08
C CYS A 253 -20.29 37.22 -1.07
N ALA A 254 -20.78 37.08 -2.29
CA ALA A 254 -20.16 36.29 -3.34
C ALA A 254 -19.12 37.08 -4.15
N GLY A 255 -18.06 36.39 -4.60
CA GLY A 255 -17.11 36.91 -5.57
C GLY A 255 -16.23 38.09 -5.12
N LEU A 256 -16.05 38.28 -3.81
CA LEU A 256 -15.15 39.27 -3.21
C LEU A 256 -13.72 39.06 -3.69
N LYS A 257 -13.03 40.11 -4.12
CA LYS A 257 -11.66 40.01 -4.65
C LYS A 257 -10.65 40.17 -3.53
N VAL A 258 -9.78 39.17 -3.33
CA VAL A 258 -8.72 39.21 -2.30
C VAL A 258 -7.56 40.05 -2.82
N CYS A 259 -7.38 41.24 -2.24
CA CYS A 259 -6.34 42.19 -2.62
C CYS A 259 -5.01 41.94 -1.91
N SER A 260 -5.05 41.54 -0.63
CA SER A 260 -3.89 40.96 0.04
C SER A 260 -4.29 40.10 1.23
N VAL A 261 -3.42 39.14 1.57
CA VAL A 261 -3.46 38.46 2.87
C VAL A 261 -2.46 39.18 3.77
N VAL A 262 -2.96 39.80 4.83
CA VAL A 262 -2.15 40.60 5.77
C VAL A 262 -1.81 39.72 6.97
N GLN A 263 -0.56 39.26 7.00
CA GLN A 263 0.08 38.84 8.25
C GLN A 263 0.26 40.10 9.12
N ALA A 264 -0.50 40.20 10.21
CA ALA A 264 -0.28 41.26 11.17
C ALA A 264 1.04 40.99 11.92
N LYS A 265 1.91 42.00 12.06
CA LYS A 265 3.08 41.97 12.96
C LYS A 265 2.72 41.77 14.44
N PHE A 266 1.43 41.67 14.77
CA PHE A 266 0.89 41.55 16.12
C PHE A 266 0.56 40.09 16.45
N ARG A 267 1.30 39.56 17.44
CA ARG A 267 0.97 38.31 18.12
C ARG A 267 -0.25 38.52 19.05
N ASN A 268 -1.04 37.48 19.28
CA ASN A 268 -2.04 37.48 20.36
C ASN A 268 -1.36 37.41 21.75
N LYS A 269 -2.14 37.51 22.84
CA LYS A 269 -1.59 37.40 24.22
C LYS A 269 -0.89 36.06 24.52
N ALA A 270 -1.06 35.05 23.67
CA ALA A 270 -0.40 33.75 23.71
C ALA A 270 0.72 33.58 22.66
N GLY A 271 1.23 34.68 22.09
CA GLY A 271 2.40 34.68 21.21
C GLY A 271 2.19 34.23 19.76
N ARG A 272 0.97 33.95 19.31
CA ARG A 272 0.66 33.41 17.96
C ARG A 272 0.19 34.49 16.97
N GLN A 273 0.51 34.35 15.68
CA GLN A 273 0.21 35.34 14.62
C GLN A 273 -1.30 35.49 14.35
N LYS A 274 -1.74 36.69 13.94
CA LYS A 274 -3.12 36.96 13.47
C LYS A 274 -3.16 37.12 11.95
N LEU A 275 -4.09 36.42 11.29
CA LEU A 275 -4.28 36.46 9.83
C LEU A 275 -5.56 37.23 9.47
N ASN A 276 -5.47 38.13 8.49
CA ASN A 276 -6.60 38.91 8.00
C ASN A 276 -6.55 39.01 6.47
N LEU A 277 -7.70 38.97 5.81
CA LEU A 277 -7.84 39.21 4.38
C LEU A 277 -8.31 40.65 4.14
N LEU A 278 -7.61 41.37 3.27
CA LEU A 278 -8.13 42.60 2.68
C LEU A 278 -8.87 42.25 1.39
N VAL A 279 -10.17 42.56 1.34
CA VAL A 279 -11.04 42.26 0.20
C VAL A 279 -11.71 43.53 -0.33
N ASP A 280 -11.82 43.63 -1.66
CA ASP A 280 -12.66 44.63 -2.33
C ASP A 280 -14.13 44.24 -2.14
N ILE A 281 -15.00 45.21 -1.77
CA ILE A 281 -16.43 44.97 -1.57
C ILE A 281 -17.34 45.69 -2.59
N PRO A 282 -18.45 45.07 -3.02
CA PRO A 282 -19.46 45.71 -3.87
C PRO A 282 -20.27 46.77 -3.11
N GLU A 283 -20.96 47.63 -3.86
CA GLU A 283 -21.68 48.80 -3.31
C GLU A 283 -22.78 48.42 -2.32
N ASN A 284 -23.59 47.41 -2.64
CA ASN A 284 -24.65 46.92 -1.75
C ASN A 284 -24.12 46.41 -0.39
N LEU A 285 -22.96 45.76 -0.36
CA LEU A 285 -22.31 45.39 0.90
C LEU A 285 -21.75 46.62 1.62
N ARG A 286 -21.24 47.62 0.88
CA ARG A 286 -20.71 48.86 1.47
C ARG A 286 -21.80 49.62 2.22
N GLU A 287 -22.97 49.81 1.62
CA GLU A 287 -24.11 50.52 2.24
C GLU A 287 -24.53 49.87 3.57
N VAL A 288 -24.74 48.54 3.58
CA VAL A 288 -25.09 47.78 4.78
C VAL A 288 -24.01 47.91 5.87
N LEU A 289 -22.73 47.77 5.50
CA LEU A 289 -21.62 47.87 6.47
C LEU A 289 -21.42 49.30 7.00
N GLN A 290 -21.60 50.33 6.16
CA GLN A 290 -21.53 51.74 6.60
C GLN A 290 -22.68 52.11 7.54
N PHE A 291 -23.90 51.62 7.27
CA PHE A 291 -25.02 51.79 8.18
C PHE A 291 -24.75 51.12 9.55
N CYS A 292 -24.22 49.89 9.54
CA CYS A 292 -23.82 49.20 10.77
C CYS A 292 -22.73 49.96 11.54
N ASP A 293 -21.72 50.50 10.85
CA ASP A 293 -20.60 51.26 11.46
C ASP A 293 -21.10 52.55 12.13
N GLY A 294 -21.96 53.32 11.46
CA GLY A 294 -22.55 54.54 12.02
C GLY A 294 -23.51 54.28 13.19
N LEU A 295 -24.34 53.24 13.10
CA LEU A 295 -25.23 52.83 14.19
C LEU A 295 -24.43 52.39 15.43
N ALA A 296 -23.37 51.60 15.22
CA ALA A 296 -22.51 51.12 16.29
C ALA A 296 -21.64 52.21 16.92
N GLN A 297 -21.12 53.15 16.13
CA GLN A 297 -20.40 54.32 16.63
C GLN A 297 -21.30 55.17 17.52
N SER A 298 -22.54 55.44 17.07
CA SER A 298 -23.54 56.19 17.83
C SER A 298 -23.90 55.50 19.15
N HIS A 299 -24.09 54.17 19.11
CA HIS A 299 -24.34 53.38 20.32
C HIS A 299 -23.12 53.35 21.27
N SER A 300 -21.89 53.32 20.74
CA SER A 300 -20.66 53.35 21.56
C SER A 300 -20.47 54.69 22.28
N GLN A 301 -20.81 55.80 21.62
CA GLN A 301 -20.81 57.14 22.22
C GLN A 301 -21.92 57.28 23.26
N ALA A 302 -23.15 56.82 22.97
CA ALA A 302 -24.27 56.83 23.91
C ALA A 302 -24.02 55.94 25.15
N ALA A 303 -23.23 54.88 25.02
CA ALA A 303 -22.79 54.02 26.12
C ALA A 303 -21.62 54.60 26.94
N GLY A 304 -21.13 55.81 26.62
CA GLY A 304 -20.09 56.49 27.38
C GLY A 304 -18.67 55.97 27.18
N SER A 305 -18.38 55.31 26.04
CA SER A 305 -17.01 54.87 25.73
C SER A 305 -16.09 56.02 25.33
N ASN A 306 -14.88 56.02 25.89
CA ASN A 306 -13.79 56.95 25.56
C ASN A 306 -12.77 56.36 24.55
N SER A 307 -13.10 55.24 23.90
CA SER A 307 -12.23 54.57 22.93
C SER A 307 -12.27 55.24 21.54
N GLU A 308 -11.13 55.26 20.85
CA GLU A 308 -11.02 55.71 19.45
C GLU A 308 -11.83 54.77 18.53
N TRP A 309 -12.80 55.31 17.78
CA TRP A 309 -13.56 54.51 16.81
C TRP A 309 -12.73 54.19 15.57
N ILE A 310 -12.59 52.90 15.26
CA ILE A 310 -11.93 52.42 14.05
C ILE A 310 -13.02 52.19 12.99
N PRO A 311 -13.00 52.92 11.85
CA PRO A 311 -13.96 52.71 10.79
C PRO A 311 -13.83 51.30 10.20
N LEU A 312 -14.97 50.67 9.95
CA LEU A 312 -15.07 49.34 9.39
C LEU A 312 -14.60 49.29 7.92
N VAL A 313 -14.83 50.39 7.21
CA VAL A 313 -14.67 50.53 5.75
C VAL A 313 -13.55 51.53 5.44
N TRP A 314 -12.57 51.11 4.62
CA TRP A 314 -11.36 51.90 4.35
C TRP A 314 -11.31 52.36 2.89
N ASN A 315 -11.33 53.68 2.68
CA ASN A 315 -11.25 54.33 1.35
C ASN A 315 -9.84 54.93 1.14
N TYR A 316 -9.01 54.28 0.33
CA TYR A 316 -7.62 54.70 0.07
C TYR A 316 -7.47 55.73 -1.08
N GLY A 317 -8.44 56.65 -1.22
CA GLY A 317 -8.30 57.93 -1.93
C GLY A 317 -7.89 57.94 -3.40
N ASN A 318 -7.89 56.81 -4.12
CA ASN A 318 -7.35 56.72 -5.48
C ASN A 318 -8.21 55.80 -6.38
N ALA A 319 -8.53 56.25 -7.59
CA ALA A 319 -9.54 55.65 -8.48
C ALA A 319 -9.29 54.19 -8.92
N ASN A 320 -8.08 53.66 -8.70
CA ASN A 320 -7.71 52.28 -9.04
C ASN A 320 -7.76 51.29 -7.85
N PHE A 321 -8.12 51.75 -6.64
CA PHE A 321 -8.22 50.91 -5.44
C PHE A 321 -9.65 50.99 -4.87
N PRO A 322 -10.46 49.93 -5.01
CA PRO A 322 -11.83 49.91 -4.48
C PRO A 322 -11.87 50.07 -2.96
N THR A 323 -13.06 50.36 -2.45
CA THR A 323 -13.37 50.31 -1.03
C THR A 323 -13.07 48.91 -0.47
N THR A 324 -12.28 48.84 0.61
CA THR A 324 -11.85 47.56 1.20
C THR A 324 -12.29 47.39 2.65
N VAL A 325 -12.47 46.13 3.05
CA VAL A 325 -12.69 45.72 4.44
C VAL A 325 -11.71 44.61 4.85
N ARG A 326 -11.55 44.43 6.17
CA ARG A 326 -10.71 43.38 6.75
C ARG A 326 -11.57 42.23 7.27
N LEU A 327 -11.50 41.07 6.61
CA LEU A 327 -12.06 39.82 7.10
C LEU A 327 -11.03 39.12 8.01
N ASN A 328 -11.40 38.86 9.27
CA ASN A 328 -10.56 38.15 10.21
C ASN A 328 -10.78 36.63 10.09
N ILE A 329 -9.70 35.87 9.95
CA ILE A 329 -9.71 34.41 10.05
C ILE A 329 -9.38 34.04 11.49
N GLN A 330 -10.31 33.35 12.16
CA GLN A 330 -10.19 33.02 13.58
C GLN A 330 -9.47 31.67 13.76
N THR A 331 -8.68 31.57 14.84
CA THR A 331 -7.93 30.36 15.21
C THR A 331 -8.33 29.94 16.62
N VAL A 332 -8.66 28.66 16.79
CA VAL A 332 -9.01 28.00 18.06
C VAL A 332 -7.87 27.06 18.46
N VAL A 333 -7.69 26.82 19.76
CA VAL A 333 -6.56 26.08 20.32
C VAL A 333 -7.07 24.91 21.15
N TYR A 334 -6.53 23.72 20.93
CA TYR A 334 -6.77 22.54 21.77
C TYR A 334 -5.40 21.95 22.16
N GLY A 335 -4.99 22.17 23.42
CA GLY A 335 -3.62 21.86 23.85
C GLY A 335 -2.58 22.70 23.11
N ASP A 336 -1.49 22.08 22.65
CA ASP A 336 -0.43 22.78 21.94
C ASP A 336 -0.80 23.14 20.49
N THR A 337 -1.71 22.40 19.85
CA THR A 337 -2.08 22.60 18.44
C THR A 337 -3.10 23.72 18.23
N ALA A 338 -3.00 24.37 17.07
CA ALA A 338 -3.86 25.47 16.66
C ALA A 338 -4.61 25.11 15.37
N PHE A 339 -5.90 25.38 15.34
CA PHE A 339 -6.80 25.06 14.24
C PHE A 339 -7.49 26.33 13.75
N TYR A 340 -7.67 26.51 12.44
CA TYR A 340 -8.58 27.53 11.96
C TYR A 340 -10.03 27.15 12.32
N SER A 341 -10.81 28.09 12.83
CA SER A 341 -12.26 27.91 13.03
C SER A 341 -13.10 28.45 11.86
N THR A 342 -12.45 29.01 10.85
CA THR A 342 -13.04 29.36 9.56
C THR A 342 -12.91 28.16 8.63
N HIS A 343 -14.02 27.62 8.14
CA HIS A 343 -13.99 26.53 7.16
C HIS A 343 -13.62 27.06 5.77
N ILE A 344 -12.68 26.41 5.08
CA ILE A 344 -12.18 26.88 3.77
C ILE A 344 -12.34 25.78 2.73
N TYR A 345 -13.14 26.06 1.70
CA TYR A 345 -13.50 25.12 0.65
C TYR A 345 -13.07 25.59 -0.74
N GLN A 346 -12.97 24.63 -1.67
CA GLN A 346 -12.78 24.91 -3.09
C GLN A 346 -14.12 24.85 -3.83
N LYS A 347 -14.42 25.89 -4.62
CA LYS A 347 -15.60 25.94 -5.49
C LYS A 347 -15.22 25.52 -6.91
N ASP A 348 -15.97 24.58 -7.50
CA ASP A 348 -15.72 24.13 -8.88
C ASP A 348 -16.11 25.17 -9.95
N CYS A 349 -15.63 24.98 -11.18
CA CYS A 349 -15.83 25.93 -12.29
C CYS A 349 -17.30 26.08 -12.75
N ASN A 350 -18.21 25.24 -12.24
CA ASN A 350 -19.64 25.30 -12.55
C ASN A 350 -20.45 25.89 -11.39
N GLY A 351 -19.83 26.13 -10.23
CA GLY A 351 -20.50 26.58 -9.01
C GLY A 351 -21.46 25.54 -8.43
N VAL A 352 -21.26 24.25 -8.71
CA VAL A 352 -22.21 23.17 -8.33
C VAL A 352 -21.66 22.30 -7.21
N ASN A 353 -20.36 22.01 -7.18
CA ASN A 353 -19.76 21.16 -6.15
C ASN A 353 -18.73 21.91 -5.30
N ILE A 354 -18.76 21.59 -4.01
CA ILE A 354 -17.82 22.03 -2.99
C ILE A 354 -16.93 20.82 -2.69
N ILE A 355 -15.62 20.94 -2.95
CA ILE A 355 -14.65 19.88 -2.67
C ILE A 355 -14.31 19.90 -1.15
N PRO A 356 -14.03 18.75 -0.51
CA PRO A 356 -13.69 18.71 0.92
C PRO A 356 -12.56 19.66 1.33
N GLU A 357 -12.60 20.06 2.61
CA GLU A 357 -11.72 21.05 3.26
C GLU A 357 -10.25 20.94 2.82
N LEU A 358 -9.74 22.01 2.20
CA LEU A 358 -8.50 21.99 1.41
C LEU A 358 -7.22 21.97 2.25
N VAL A 359 -7.30 22.48 3.48
CA VAL A 359 -6.15 22.72 4.35
C VAL A 359 -6.11 21.66 5.43
N SER A 360 -5.00 20.92 5.51
CA SER A 360 -4.75 20.01 6.63
C SER A 360 -4.86 20.77 7.95
N ARG A 361 -5.40 20.13 8.99
CA ARG A 361 -5.76 20.80 10.26
C ARG A 361 -4.60 21.45 11.05
N GLU A 362 -3.36 21.35 10.60
CA GLU A 362 -2.20 22.08 11.11
C GLU A 362 -1.91 23.33 10.26
N VAL A 363 -1.60 24.45 10.92
CA VAL A 363 -1.54 25.78 10.28
C VAL A 363 -0.26 25.97 9.45
N ASP A 364 -0.34 25.75 8.14
CA ASP A 364 0.60 26.30 7.16
C ASP A 364 0.06 27.65 6.62
N VAL A 365 0.81 28.73 6.89
CA VAL A 365 0.45 30.09 6.51
C VAL A 365 0.90 30.42 5.08
N GLU A 366 1.94 29.78 4.57
CA GLU A 366 2.45 30.00 3.21
C GLU A 366 1.54 29.33 2.18
N GLU A 367 1.08 28.10 2.46
CA GLU A 367 0.07 27.42 1.66
C GLU A 367 -1.21 28.26 1.56
N LEU A 368 -1.77 28.72 2.69
CA LEU A 368 -2.98 29.53 2.72
C LEU A 368 -2.82 30.89 2.00
N ASN A 369 -1.66 31.54 2.14
CA ASN A 369 -1.34 32.77 1.41
C ASN A 369 -1.32 32.53 -0.11
N SER A 370 -0.75 31.41 -0.57
CA SER A 370 -0.70 31.04 -1.98
C SER A 370 -2.08 30.74 -2.57
N LEU A 371 -2.98 30.15 -1.76
CA LEU A 371 -4.33 29.78 -2.16
C LEU A 371 -5.26 31.00 -2.32
N LEU A 372 -5.16 31.98 -1.43
CA LEU A 372 -6.12 33.10 -1.36
C LEU A 372 -5.72 34.32 -2.19
N ARG A 373 -4.42 34.57 -2.41
CA ARG A 373 -3.94 35.83 -3.02
C ARG A 373 -4.37 35.97 -4.48
N GLY A 374 -5.13 37.01 -4.80
CA GLY A 374 -5.55 37.35 -6.17
C GLY A 374 -6.77 36.57 -6.70
N ASN A 375 -7.21 35.54 -5.97
CA ASN A 375 -8.44 34.82 -6.25
C ASN A 375 -9.68 35.61 -5.78
N LYS A 376 -10.86 35.18 -6.25
CA LYS A 376 -12.13 35.62 -5.68
C LYS A 376 -12.56 34.64 -4.58
N VAL A 377 -13.33 35.11 -3.61
CA VAL A 377 -13.91 34.27 -2.55
C VAL A 377 -15.38 34.62 -2.36
N ASP A 378 -16.21 33.62 -2.08
CA ASP A 378 -17.48 33.87 -1.39
C ASP A 378 -17.20 33.82 0.11
N ALA A 379 -17.56 34.87 0.84
CA ALA A 379 -17.30 34.97 2.27
C ALA A 379 -18.61 34.95 3.06
N PHE A 380 -18.64 34.10 4.08
CA PHE A 380 -19.72 33.99 5.06
C PHE A 380 -19.17 34.44 6.42
N PHE A 381 -19.67 35.56 6.94
CA PHE A 381 -19.06 36.24 8.09
C PHE A 381 -20.09 36.90 9.02
N SER A 382 -19.72 37.00 10.30
CA SER A 382 -20.50 37.71 11.32
C SER A 382 -19.87 39.05 11.67
N LEU A 383 -20.69 40.01 12.11
CA LEU A 383 -20.23 41.30 12.63
C LEU A 383 -20.12 41.22 14.16
N GLU A 384 -18.90 41.35 14.69
CA GLU A 384 -18.63 41.32 16.14
C GLU A 384 -18.16 42.69 16.62
N LEU A 385 -18.92 43.34 17.51
CA LEU A 385 -18.49 44.57 18.16
C LEU A 385 -17.33 44.31 19.13
N PHE A 386 -16.35 45.21 19.15
CA PHE A 386 -15.29 45.22 20.14
C PHE A 386 -15.06 46.63 20.67
N ASP A 387 -14.76 46.70 21.96
CA ASP A 387 -14.19 47.88 22.62
C ASP A 387 -13.10 47.38 23.58
N CYS A 388 -11.84 47.57 23.21
CA CYS A 388 -10.71 47.19 24.04
C CYS A 388 -9.43 47.94 23.64
N HIS A 389 -8.53 48.14 24.61
CA HIS A 389 -7.25 48.81 24.38
C HIS A 389 -7.39 50.22 23.76
N GLN A 390 -8.31 51.03 24.29
CA GLN A 390 -8.65 52.38 23.81
C GLN A 390 -9.15 52.44 22.35
N LYS A 391 -9.61 51.32 21.78
CA LYS A 391 -10.08 51.22 20.40
C LYS A 391 -11.39 50.45 20.34
N ALA A 392 -12.39 51.07 19.72
CA ALA A 392 -13.72 50.51 19.49
C ALA A 392 -13.98 50.33 17.99
N GLY A 393 -14.87 49.41 17.63
CA GLY A 393 -15.26 49.21 16.22
C GLY A 393 -15.96 47.87 15.97
N ILE A 394 -16.21 47.59 14.69
CA ILE A 394 -16.76 46.32 14.22
C ILE A 394 -15.63 45.44 13.67
N ARG A 395 -15.67 44.14 13.97
CA ARG A 395 -14.82 43.11 13.36
C ARG A 395 -15.66 42.17 12.51
N LEU A 396 -15.29 42.00 11.25
CA LEU A 396 -15.86 40.95 10.40
C LEU A 396 -15.11 39.64 10.68
N VAL A 397 -15.80 38.62 11.19
CA VAL A 397 -15.22 37.31 11.50
C VAL A 397 -15.70 36.28 10.49
N ALA A 398 -14.79 35.78 9.66
CA ALA A 398 -15.10 34.77 8.66
C ALA A 398 -15.42 33.44 9.33
N LYS A 399 -16.61 32.89 9.06
CA LYS A 399 -17.02 31.54 9.50
C LYS A 399 -16.80 30.53 8.38
N ARG A 400 -16.96 30.93 7.12
CA ARG A 400 -16.64 30.12 5.94
C ARG A 400 -16.12 30.97 4.77
N LEU A 401 -15.22 30.40 3.98
CA LEU A 401 -14.68 30.96 2.73
C LEU A 401 -14.70 29.91 1.61
N ASP A 402 -15.36 30.22 0.50
CA ASP A 402 -15.34 29.37 -0.70
C ASP A 402 -14.44 30.03 -1.77
N VAL A 403 -13.31 29.41 -2.10
CA VAL A 403 -12.30 30.00 -2.98
C VAL A 403 -12.62 29.72 -4.45
N HIS A 404 -12.77 30.78 -5.24
CA HIS A 404 -12.95 30.74 -6.69
C HIS A 404 -11.59 30.80 -7.39
N PHE A 405 -11.27 29.75 -8.14
CA PHE A 405 -10.15 29.77 -9.07
C PHE A 405 -10.53 30.49 -10.36
N LYS A 406 -9.81 31.57 -10.70
CA LYS A 406 -9.99 32.23 -12.01
C LYS A 406 -9.42 31.37 -13.13
N TRP A 407 -10.22 31.14 -14.17
CA TRP A 407 -9.73 30.67 -15.46
C TRP A 407 -9.51 31.89 -16.37
N ASP A 408 -8.25 32.23 -16.64
CA ASP A 408 -7.93 33.35 -17.52
C ASP A 408 -8.11 32.94 -18.98
N ARG A 409 -8.96 33.63 -19.75
CA ARG A 409 -9.39 33.17 -21.09
C ARG A 409 -8.34 33.34 -22.19
N GLN A 410 -7.19 33.93 -21.89
CA GLN A 410 -6.04 34.01 -22.80
C GLN A 410 -4.92 32.99 -22.48
N GLY A 411 -5.07 32.18 -21.44
CA GLY A 411 -4.22 31.03 -21.16
C GLY A 411 -5.02 29.73 -21.17
N ILE A 412 -4.54 28.69 -21.86
CA ILE A 412 -5.07 27.34 -21.69
C ILE A 412 -4.75 26.91 -20.25
N GLY A 413 -5.76 26.93 -19.39
CA GLY A 413 -5.57 26.87 -17.95
C GLY A 413 -4.93 25.58 -17.47
N ASN A 414 -4.07 25.71 -16.45
CA ASN A 414 -3.51 24.59 -15.72
C ASN A 414 -4.63 23.85 -14.96
N LEU A 415 -5.23 22.83 -15.56
CA LEU A 415 -5.75 21.73 -14.76
C LEU A 415 -4.63 21.25 -13.85
N CYS A 416 -4.88 21.19 -12.54
CA CYS A 416 -3.94 20.59 -11.61
C CYS A 416 -3.86 19.09 -11.88
N LEU A 417 -2.96 18.69 -12.77
CA LEU A 417 -2.79 17.30 -13.19
C LEU A 417 -2.51 16.40 -11.97
N GLN A 418 -1.85 16.94 -10.94
CA GLN A 418 -1.57 16.28 -9.67
C GLN A 418 -2.83 15.78 -8.94
N SER A 419 -3.93 16.53 -8.99
CA SER A 419 -5.21 16.13 -8.36
C SER A 419 -5.81 14.87 -8.98
N ILE A 420 -5.54 14.60 -10.26
CA ILE A 420 -6.00 13.39 -10.97
C ILE A 420 -4.89 12.36 -11.21
N ASN A 421 -3.64 12.66 -10.85
CA ASN A 421 -2.46 11.84 -11.13
C ASN A 421 -1.92 11.12 -9.88
N GLY A 422 -2.82 10.77 -8.96
CA GLY A 422 -2.58 9.79 -7.90
C GLY A 422 -2.74 8.35 -8.37
N SER A 423 -2.08 7.42 -7.65
CA SER A 423 -2.23 5.98 -7.85
C SER A 423 -2.00 5.19 -6.55
N TYR A 424 -2.72 4.09 -6.37
CA TYR A 424 -2.51 3.17 -5.26
C TYR A 424 -1.56 2.04 -5.66
N ILE A 425 -0.55 1.74 -4.85
CA ILE A 425 0.35 0.59 -5.07
C ILE A 425 -0.23 -0.61 -4.33
N ILE A 426 -0.68 -1.59 -5.09
CA ILE A 426 -1.25 -2.85 -4.62
C ILE A 426 -0.18 -3.95 -4.76
N LEU A 427 -0.06 -4.81 -3.75
CA LEU A 427 0.92 -5.89 -3.73
C LEU A 427 0.27 -7.20 -4.23
N ILE A 428 0.65 -7.66 -5.43
CA ILE A 428 0.18 -8.95 -5.97
C ILE A 428 1.21 -10.04 -5.62
N PRO A 429 0.83 -11.14 -4.96
CA PRO A 429 1.77 -12.22 -4.64
C PRO A 429 2.26 -12.92 -5.92
N LYS A 430 3.58 -13.15 -6.02
CA LYS A 430 4.23 -13.92 -7.09
C LYS A 430 4.16 -15.43 -6.86
N VAL A 431 3.94 -15.85 -5.61
CA VAL A 431 3.90 -17.24 -5.15
C VAL A 431 2.76 -17.43 -4.14
N HIS A 432 2.19 -18.63 -4.07
CA HIS A 432 1.04 -18.92 -3.19
C HIS A 432 1.33 -18.74 -1.70
N THR A 433 2.58 -18.86 -1.27
CA THR A 433 3.03 -18.69 0.13
C THR A 433 3.96 -17.49 0.26
N ALA A 434 3.51 -16.33 -0.20
CA ALA A 434 4.26 -15.08 -0.09
C ALA A 434 4.40 -14.67 1.39
N THR A 435 5.63 -14.48 1.86
CA THR A 435 5.93 -14.14 3.27
C THR A 435 6.88 -12.95 3.41
N LYS A 436 7.63 -12.63 2.35
CA LYS A 436 8.57 -11.50 2.28
C LYS A 436 8.09 -10.47 1.27
N VAL A 437 8.46 -9.20 1.45
CA VAL A 437 8.14 -8.11 0.51
C VAL A 437 8.64 -8.41 -0.92
N SER A 438 9.77 -9.14 -1.05
CA SER A 438 10.31 -9.64 -2.33
C SER A 438 9.34 -10.53 -3.10
N ASP A 439 8.45 -11.23 -2.40
CA ASP A 439 7.55 -12.24 -2.94
C ASP A 439 6.32 -11.59 -3.58
N TYR A 440 6.15 -10.27 -3.42
CA TYR A 440 5.10 -9.48 -4.05
C TYR A 440 5.63 -8.69 -5.24
N ARG A 441 4.74 -8.44 -6.22
CA ARG A 441 4.93 -7.51 -7.34
C ARG A 441 4.07 -6.27 -7.07
N PRO A 442 4.66 -5.07 -6.94
CA PRO A 442 3.90 -3.84 -6.76
C PRO A 442 3.25 -3.39 -8.08
N ILE A 443 1.93 -3.32 -8.11
CA ILE A 443 1.16 -2.78 -9.24
C ILE A 443 0.56 -1.43 -8.84
N SER A 444 0.80 -0.41 -9.65
CA SER A 444 0.21 0.92 -9.50
C SER A 444 -1.17 0.93 -10.17
N LEU A 445 -2.23 0.99 -9.38
CA LEU A 445 -3.59 1.28 -9.80
C LEU A 445 -3.74 2.80 -9.98
N LEU A 446 -3.66 3.27 -11.23
CA LEU A 446 -3.81 4.69 -11.56
C LEU A 446 -5.28 5.11 -11.59
N ASN A 447 -5.50 6.40 -11.31
CA ASN A 447 -6.75 7.08 -11.65
C ASN A 447 -7.13 6.85 -13.13
N TYR A 448 -8.42 6.60 -13.39
CA TYR A 448 -8.93 6.27 -14.70
C TYR A 448 -8.62 7.33 -15.77
N SER A 449 -8.73 8.62 -15.43
CA SER A 449 -8.50 9.73 -16.37
C SER A 449 -7.05 9.75 -16.88
N ILE A 450 -6.07 9.55 -15.98
CA ILE A 450 -4.67 9.41 -16.38
C ILE A 450 -4.45 8.12 -17.17
N LYS A 451 -5.04 7.00 -16.75
CA LYS A 451 -4.93 5.72 -17.46
C LYS A 451 -5.45 5.81 -18.91
N LEU A 452 -6.50 6.61 -19.15
CA LEU A 452 -7.01 6.91 -20.49
C LEU A 452 -6.02 7.77 -21.29
N ILE A 453 -5.53 8.87 -20.71
CA ILE A 453 -4.56 9.77 -21.35
C ILE A 453 -3.28 9.00 -21.72
N THR A 454 -2.71 8.23 -20.81
CA THR A 454 -1.50 7.45 -21.07
C THR A 454 -1.75 6.30 -22.04
N LYS A 455 -2.95 5.68 -22.05
CA LYS A 455 -3.33 4.71 -23.09
C LYS A 455 -3.42 5.34 -24.48
N LEU A 456 -3.98 6.55 -24.61
CA LEU A 456 -4.02 7.28 -25.88
C LEU A 456 -2.61 7.62 -26.38
N LEU A 457 -1.71 8.01 -25.49
CA LEU A 457 -0.31 8.26 -25.80
C LEU A 457 0.41 6.95 -26.18
N ALA A 458 0.22 5.86 -25.43
CA ALA A 458 0.80 4.55 -25.73
C ALA A 458 0.37 4.05 -27.12
N ASN A 459 -0.91 4.18 -27.47
CA ASN A 459 -1.45 3.83 -28.79
C ASN A 459 -0.86 4.69 -29.92
N ARG A 460 -0.45 5.93 -29.66
CA ARG A 460 0.28 6.77 -30.63
C ARG A 460 1.75 6.34 -30.75
N LEU A 461 2.41 6.09 -29.62
CA LEU A 461 3.81 5.64 -29.58
C LEU A 461 4.00 4.28 -30.26
N HIS A 462 3.08 3.33 -30.07
CA HIS A 462 3.11 2.02 -30.75
C HIS A 462 3.24 2.12 -32.29
N LYS A 463 2.68 3.17 -32.92
CA LYS A 463 2.76 3.36 -34.38
C LYS A 463 4.15 3.71 -34.89
N VAL A 464 5.03 4.22 -34.02
CA VAL A 464 6.37 4.69 -34.39
C VAL A 464 7.49 3.99 -33.61
N ILE A 465 7.19 3.31 -32.50
CA ILE A 465 8.22 2.75 -31.62
C ILE A 465 9.17 1.79 -32.35
N GLN A 466 8.70 1.03 -33.32
CA GLN A 466 9.52 0.10 -34.11
C GLN A 466 10.61 0.79 -34.96
N THR A 467 10.47 2.08 -35.30
CA THR A 467 11.52 2.87 -35.97
C THR A 467 12.46 3.57 -34.99
N LEU A 468 12.10 3.59 -33.70
CA LEU A 468 12.84 4.25 -32.62
C LEU A 468 13.72 3.30 -31.81
N ILE A 469 13.49 1.98 -31.91
CA ILE A 469 14.23 0.94 -31.18
C ILE A 469 14.84 -0.07 -32.16
N HIS A 470 15.87 -0.76 -31.71
CA HIS A 470 16.51 -1.83 -32.47
C HIS A 470 15.58 -3.03 -32.69
N LYS A 471 15.86 -3.79 -33.74
CA LYS A 471 15.13 -5.00 -34.13
C LYS A 471 15.12 -6.08 -33.04
N ASN A 472 16.18 -6.18 -32.23
CA ASN A 472 16.36 -7.23 -31.23
C ASN A 472 15.73 -6.94 -29.86
N GLN A 473 14.84 -5.94 -29.77
CA GLN A 473 14.10 -5.59 -28.55
C GLN A 473 12.63 -6.02 -28.66
N TYR A 474 12.28 -7.13 -28.02
CA TYR A 474 11.00 -7.84 -28.24
C TYR A 474 9.93 -7.51 -27.19
N GLY A 475 10.32 -7.12 -25.98
CA GLY A 475 9.40 -6.94 -24.86
C GLY A 475 8.40 -5.79 -25.09
N PHE A 476 7.10 -6.04 -24.87
CA PHE A 476 6.00 -5.08 -25.01
C PHE A 476 5.80 -4.45 -26.41
N ILE A 477 6.48 -4.95 -27.44
CA ILE A 477 6.34 -4.43 -28.81
C ILE A 477 5.26 -5.19 -29.57
N GLN A 478 4.25 -4.47 -30.05
CA GLN A 478 3.25 -5.03 -30.95
C GLN A 478 3.93 -5.61 -32.20
N SER A 479 3.48 -6.80 -32.63
CA SER A 479 4.09 -7.63 -33.70
C SER A 479 5.45 -8.29 -33.40
N ARG A 480 5.95 -8.28 -32.15
CA ARG A 480 7.10 -9.08 -31.73
C ARG A 480 6.67 -10.10 -30.66
N THR A 481 7.10 -11.34 -30.77
CA THR A 481 6.76 -12.43 -29.86
C THR A 481 7.97 -12.92 -29.07
N ILE A 482 7.75 -13.74 -28.04
CA ILE A 482 8.85 -14.40 -27.32
C ILE A 482 9.47 -15.52 -28.16
N GLN A 483 8.71 -16.13 -29.08
CA GLN A 483 9.17 -17.13 -30.02
C GLN A 483 10.21 -16.54 -30.98
N ASP A 484 9.97 -15.35 -31.53
CA ASP A 484 10.93 -14.65 -32.41
C ASP A 484 12.25 -14.34 -31.68
N CYS A 485 12.15 -13.94 -30.41
CA CYS A 485 13.29 -13.68 -29.53
C CYS A 485 14.13 -14.95 -29.30
N LEU A 486 13.46 -16.08 -29.01
CA LEU A 486 14.12 -17.37 -28.80
C LEU A 486 14.72 -17.94 -30.09
N ALA A 487 14.03 -17.82 -31.23
CA ALA A 487 14.53 -18.25 -32.53
C ALA A 487 15.84 -17.52 -32.88
N TRP A 488 15.86 -16.18 -32.77
CA TRP A 488 17.07 -15.39 -33.00
C TRP A 488 18.21 -15.81 -32.07
N ALA A 489 17.91 -16.05 -30.78
CA ALA A 489 18.90 -16.53 -29.82
C ALA A 489 19.50 -17.89 -30.22
N PHE A 490 18.66 -18.86 -30.55
CA PHE A 490 19.12 -20.21 -30.93
C PHE A 490 19.92 -20.20 -32.24
N GLU A 491 19.49 -19.44 -33.25
CA GLU A 491 20.24 -19.28 -34.50
C GLU A 491 21.61 -18.65 -34.28
N TYR A 492 21.69 -17.54 -33.54
CA TYR A 492 22.98 -16.87 -33.28
C TYR A 492 23.91 -17.74 -32.42
N LEU A 493 23.37 -18.46 -31.44
CA LEU A 493 24.14 -19.42 -30.63
C LEU A 493 24.62 -20.63 -31.44
N HIS A 494 23.81 -21.12 -32.39
CA HIS A 494 24.21 -22.18 -33.31
C HIS A 494 25.36 -21.73 -34.21
N ILE A 495 25.29 -20.52 -34.76
CA ILE A 495 26.39 -19.90 -35.52
C ILE A 495 27.64 -19.74 -34.63
N CYS A 496 27.48 -19.32 -33.36
CA CYS A 496 28.58 -19.26 -32.38
C CYS A 496 29.26 -20.61 -32.19
N HIS A 497 28.48 -21.66 -31.97
CA HIS A 497 29.01 -23.02 -31.81
C HIS A 497 29.74 -23.52 -33.07
N HIS A 498 29.19 -23.29 -34.27
CA HIS A 498 29.81 -23.69 -35.53
C HIS A 498 31.10 -22.92 -35.85
N SER A 499 31.22 -21.66 -35.40
CA SER A 499 32.43 -20.85 -35.62
C SER A 499 33.68 -21.36 -34.91
N LYS A 500 33.51 -22.17 -33.85
CA LYS A 500 34.57 -22.64 -32.94
C LYS A 500 35.39 -21.50 -32.27
N LYS A 501 34.94 -20.26 -32.33
CA LYS A 501 35.53 -19.14 -31.59
C LYS A 501 35.24 -19.25 -30.10
N GLU A 502 36.11 -18.66 -29.28
CA GLU A 502 35.82 -18.42 -27.87
C GLU A 502 34.81 -17.26 -27.75
N ILE A 503 33.64 -17.56 -27.20
CA ILE A 503 32.49 -16.66 -27.10
C ILE A 503 32.04 -16.59 -25.65
N VAL A 504 31.69 -15.38 -25.19
CA VAL A 504 31.09 -15.15 -23.87
C VAL A 504 29.65 -14.68 -24.06
N ILE A 505 28.75 -15.29 -23.28
CA ILE A 505 27.32 -14.97 -23.26
C ILE A 505 27.01 -14.42 -21.87
N LEU A 506 26.58 -13.17 -21.81
CA LEU A 506 26.24 -12.47 -20.57
C LEU A 506 24.73 -12.31 -20.49
N LYS A 507 24.09 -12.98 -19.52
CA LYS A 507 22.73 -12.62 -19.11
C LYS A 507 22.82 -11.51 -18.06
N LEU A 508 22.14 -10.40 -18.34
CA LEU A 508 21.93 -9.30 -17.40
C LEU A 508 20.50 -9.35 -16.86
N ASP A 509 20.37 -9.06 -15.58
CA ASP A 509 19.12 -8.79 -14.88
C ASP A 509 19.26 -7.42 -14.19
N PHE A 510 18.21 -6.61 -14.26
CA PHE A 510 18.22 -5.22 -13.81
C PHE A 510 17.28 -5.07 -12.60
N GLU A 511 17.84 -4.72 -11.43
CA GLU A 511 17.09 -4.83 -10.18
C GLU A 511 15.98 -3.77 -10.08
N LYS A 512 14.71 -4.21 -10.18
CA LYS A 512 13.49 -3.37 -10.09
C LYS A 512 13.46 -2.22 -11.09
N THR A 513 13.78 -2.52 -12.36
CA THR A 513 13.79 -1.60 -13.51
C THR A 513 12.75 -0.48 -13.46
N PHE A 514 11.47 -0.83 -13.47
CA PHE A 514 10.36 0.13 -13.49
C PHE A 514 10.44 1.16 -12.35
N ASP A 515 10.87 0.75 -11.15
CA ASP A 515 10.94 1.59 -9.96
C ASP A 515 12.14 2.56 -9.92
N LYS A 516 13.14 2.36 -10.77
CA LYS A 516 14.43 3.07 -10.68
C LYS A 516 14.67 4.10 -11.79
N VAL A 517 14.06 3.95 -12.97
CA VAL A 517 14.24 4.87 -14.10
C VAL A 517 14.00 6.33 -13.70
N LYS A 518 15.00 7.19 -13.93
CA LYS A 518 14.92 8.64 -13.66
C LYS A 518 14.20 9.36 -14.80
N HIS A 519 13.19 10.17 -14.47
CA HIS A 519 12.38 10.91 -15.45
C HIS A 519 13.21 11.81 -16.38
N GLN A 520 14.21 12.52 -15.84
CA GLN A 520 15.09 13.35 -16.67
C GLN A 520 15.84 12.54 -17.73
N ALA A 521 16.30 11.32 -17.41
CA ALA A 521 16.98 10.47 -18.38
C ALA A 521 16.03 10.03 -19.49
N THR A 522 14.79 9.65 -19.15
CA THR A 522 13.74 9.36 -20.14
C THR A 522 13.46 10.55 -21.06
N LEU A 523 13.37 11.77 -20.51
CA LEU A 523 13.12 12.99 -21.27
C LEU A 523 14.26 13.35 -22.22
N GLU A 524 15.52 13.26 -21.79
CA GLU A 524 16.67 13.50 -22.68
C GLU A 524 16.77 12.42 -23.78
N ILE A 525 16.50 11.14 -23.47
CA ILE A 525 16.45 10.07 -24.48
C ILE A 525 15.37 10.37 -25.52
N MET A 526 14.17 10.77 -25.10
CA MET A 526 13.10 11.16 -26.03
C MET A 526 13.48 12.38 -26.89
N LYS A 527 14.15 13.37 -26.30
CA LYS A 527 14.63 14.57 -27.01
C LYS A 527 15.68 14.21 -28.07
N VAL A 528 16.62 13.32 -27.76
CA VAL A 528 17.63 12.81 -28.72
C VAL A 528 16.98 11.94 -29.80
N ARG A 529 15.91 11.20 -29.49
CA ARG A 529 15.09 10.45 -30.45
C ARG A 529 14.07 11.34 -31.21
N SER A 530 14.31 12.64 -31.28
CA SER A 530 13.52 13.62 -32.06
C SER A 530 12.03 13.70 -31.71
N PHE A 531 11.62 13.39 -30.48
CA PHE A 531 10.24 13.63 -30.05
C PHE A 531 9.95 15.14 -29.99
N GLY A 532 8.86 15.56 -30.65
CA GLY A 532 8.48 16.98 -30.70
C GLY A 532 8.20 17.60 -29.33
N LEU A 533 8.49 18.89 -29.18
CA LEU A 533 8.41 19.64 -27.91
C LEU A 533 7.08 19.46 -27.17
N LYS A 534 5.95 19.39 -27.90
CA LYS A 534 4.61 19.16 -27.32
C LYS A 534 4.50 17.81 -26.60
N TRP A 535 5.15 16.76 -27.12
CA TRP A 535 5.20 15.46 -26.46
C TRP A 535 6.09 15.51 -25.22
N LEU A 536 7.29 16.09 -25.32
CA LEU A 536 8.20 16.24 -24.19
C LEU A 536 7.55 17.00 -23.03
N HIS A 537 6.81 18.07 -23.34
CA HIS A 537 6.04 18.83 -22.36
C HIS A 537 4.93 18.01 -21.70
N TRP A 538 4.16 17.23 -22.46
CA TRP A 538 3.18 16.29 -21.89
C TRP A 538 3.82 15.23 -20.98
N MET A 539 4.98 14.70 -21.36
CA MET A 539 5.73 13.75 -20.53
C MET A 539 6.19 14.41 -19.23
N GLN A 540 6.76 15.61 -19.28
CA GLN A 540 7.14 16.38 -18.09
C GLN A 540 5.94 16.60 -17.15
N LEU A 541 4.78 17.02 -17.66
CA LEU A 541 3.59 17.21 -16.85
C LEU A 541 3.13 15.91 -16.18
N ILE A 542 3.01 14.81 -16.94
CA ILE A 542 2.54 13.50 -16.43
C ILE A 542 3.52 12.90 -15.42
N MET A 543 4.83 13.07 -15.63
CA MET A 543 5.87 12.54 -14.73
C MET A 543 5.95 13.37 -13.43
N ASN A 544 6.06 14.69 -13.53
CA ASN A 544 6.30 15.58 -12.38
C ASN A 544 5.10 15.65 -11.42
N SER A 545 3.87 15.56 -11.94
CA SER A 545 2.64 15.62 -11.13
C SER A 545 2.24 14.29 -10.47
N GLY A 546 2.99 13.22 -10.71
CA GLY A 546 2.62 11.88 -10.25
C GLY A 546 2.81 11.67 -8.74
N THR A 547 1.74 11.27 -8.05
CA THR A 547 1.80 10.83 -6.64
C THR A 547 1.47 9.33 -6.51
N SER A 548 1.81 8.73 -5.38
CA SER A 548 1.42 7.35 -5.04
C SER A 548 1.25 7.15 -3.54
N SER A 549 0.39 6.21 -3.16
CA SER A 549 0.30 5.68 -1.79
C SER A 549 0.31 4.15 -1.84
N VAL A 550 0.88 3.48 -0.83
CA VAL A 550 0.84 2.02 -0.73
C VAL A 550 -0.47 1.60 -0.08
N LEU A 551 -1.20 0.70 -0.73
CA LEU A 551 -2.44 0.13 -0.22
C LEU A 551 -2.14 -1.16 0.54
N LEU A 552 -2.38 -1.15 1.86
CA LEU A 552 -2.20 -2.31 2.73
C LEU A 552 -3.56 -2.68 3.32
N ASN A 553 -4.02 -3.92 3.07
CA ASN A 553 -5.31 -4.43 3.55
C ASN A 553 -6.51 -3.49 3.24
N GLY A 554 -6.50 -2.85 2.06
CA GLY A 554 -7.53 -1.90 1.63
C GLY A 554 -7.36 -0.46 2.15
N ILE A 555 -6.43 -0.22 3.08
CA ILE A 555 -6.18 1.11 3.67
C ILE A 555 -4.99 1.77 2.95
N PRO A 556 -5.13 3.00 2.42
CA PRO A 556 -4.02 3.73 1.82
C PRO A 556 -3.11 4.33 2.90
N GLY A 557 -1.80 4.08 2.80
CA GLY A 557 -0.79 4.72 3.62
C GLY A 557 -0.46 6.15 3.20
N LYS A 558 0.69 6.66 3.66
CA LYS A 558 1.17 8.01 3.33
C LYS A 558 1.38 8.20 1.82
N THR A 559 0.79 9.24 1.27
CA THR A 559 1.02 9.68 -0.12
C THR A 559 2.42 10.29 -0.27
N PHE A 560 3.10 9.95 -1.36
CA PHE A 560 4.42 10.47 -1.73
C PHE A 560 4.50 10.81 -3.23
N HIS A 561 5.41 11.72 -3.58
CA HIS A 561 5.66 12.10 -4.97
C HIS A 561 6.58 11.09 -5.68
N CYS A 562 6.19 10.67 -6.88
CA CYS A 562 6.98 9.81 -7.75
C CYS A 562 8.08 10.62 -8.46
N ARG A 563 9.16 10.98 -7.76
CA ARG A 563 10.30 11.74 -8.35
C ARG A 563 11.19 10.92 -9.31
N ARG A 564 11.00 9.61 -9.33
CA ARG A 564 11.57 8.60 -10.23
C ARG A 564 10.57 7.46 -10.35
N ARG A 565 10.81 6.54 -11.29
CA ARG A 565 9.99 5.40 -11.73
C ARG A 565 9.05 5.67 -12.90
N VAL A 566 8.90 4.65 -13.73
CA VAL A 566 7.74 4.44 -14.58
C VAL A 566 6.77 3.50 -13.84
N ARG A 567 5.47 3.76 -13.85
CA ARG A 567 4.52 3.06 -12.97
C ARG A 567 4.16 1.70 -13.55
N GLN A 568 4.52 0.62 -12.86
CA GLN A 568 4.11 -0.73 -13.26
C GLN A 568 2.58 -0.86 -13.16
N GLY A 569 1.87 -0.90 -14.30
CA GLY A 569 0.40 -0.85 -14.37
C GLY A 569 -0.15 0.32 -15.20
N ASP A 570 0.69 1.31 -15.52
CA ASP A 570 0.39 2.36 -16.49
C ASP A 570 0.58 1.85 -17.94
N PRO A 571 -0.39 2.03 -18.85
CA PRO A 571 -0.27 1.61 -20.25
C PRO A 571 0.92 2.19 -21.03
N LEU A 572 1.42 3.37 -20.69
CA LEU A 572 2.54 4.01 -21.40
C LEU A 572 3.91 3.58 -20.86
N SER A 573 4.00 3.34 -19.55
CA SER A 573 5.23 3.00 -18.83
C SER A 573 6.08 1.86 -19.44
N PRO A 574 5.52 0.73 -19.94
CA PRO A 574 6.30 -0.30 -20.62
C PRO A 574 7.04 0.19 -21.87
N LEU A 575 6.42 1.07 -22.67
CA LEU A 575 7.03 1.60 -23.89
C LEU A 575 8.12 2.62 -23.59
N LEU A 576 7.93 3.44 -22.54
CA LEU A 576 8.97 4.34 -22.03
C LEU A 576 10.16 3.55 -21.49
N PHE A 577 9.91 2.45 -20.78
CA PHE A 577 10.98 1.57 -20.31
C PHE A 577 11.76 0.95 -21.48
N VAL A 578 11.08 0.47 -22.51
CA VAL A 578 11.73 -0.11 -23.70
C VAL A 578 12.61 0.91 -24.45
N LEU A 579 12.14 2.15 -24.62
CA LEU A 579 12.96 3.25 -25.17
C LEU A 579 14.22 3.53 -24.36
N VAL A 580 14.15 3.36 -23.04
CA VAL A 580 15.28 3.54 -22.12
C VAL A 580 16.24 2.34 -22.16
N ALA A 581 15.73 1.11 -22.25
CA ALA A 581 16.54 -0.10 -22.36
C ALA A 581 17.32 -0.19 -23.68
N ASP A 582 16.74 0.31 -24.78
CA ASP A 582 17.37 0.37 -26.12
C ASP A 582 18.61 1.28 -26.18
N LEU A 583 18.76 2.22 -25.24
CA LEU A 583 19.99 3.03 -25.14
C LEU A 583 21.23 2.13 -24.96
N LEU A 584 21.13 0.97 -24.32
CA LEU A 584 22.25 0.03 -24.19
C LEU A 584 22.73 -0.49 -25.55
N GLN A 585 21.82 -0.83 -26.47
CA GLN A 585 22.17 -1.20 -27.85
C GLN A 585 22.90 -0.07 -28.57
N THR A 586 22.43 1.18 -28.38
CA THR A 586 23.08 2.36 -28.96
C THR A 586 24.51 2.55 -28.42
N VAL A 587 24.71 2.36 -27.11
CA VAL A 587 26.03 2.47 -26.45
C VAL A 587 27.00 1.39 -26.94
N LEU A 588 26.59 0.12 -27.03
CA LEU A 588 27.49 -0.95 -27.48
C LEU A 588 27.77 -0.87 -28.99
N ASN A 589 26.78 -0.52 -29.81
CA ASN A 589 27.01 -0.21 -31.24
C ASN A 589 28.07 0.88 -31.39
N ARG A 590 27.94 1.99 -30.63
CA ARG A 590 28.91 3.09 -30.69
C ARG A 590 30.30 2.69 -30.22
N ALA A 591 30.41 1.88 -29.17
CA ALA A 591 31.70 1.34 -28.71
C ALA A 591 32.35 0.43 -29.77
N LYS A 592 31.54 -0.37 -30.48
CA LYS A 592 31.99 -1.19 -31.61
C LYS A 592 32.41 -0.33 -32.82
N ASP A 593 31.68 0.73 -33.15
CA ASP A 593 32.05 1.68 -34.22
C ASP A 593 33.36 2.43 -33.94
N LEU A 594 33.68 2.63 -32.65
CA LEU A 594 34.94 3.21 -32.19
C LEU A 594 36.09 2.18 -32.07
N GLY A 595 35.87 0.92 -32.44
CA GLY A 595 36.87 -0.16 -32.32
C GLY A 595 37.22 -0.55 -30.87
N LEU A 596 36.38 -0.17 -29.89
CA LEU A 596 36.56 -0.55 -28.49
C LEU A 596 36.02 -1.97 -28.20
N LEU A 597 35.06 -2.42 -29.01
CA LEU A 597 34.51 -3.77 -29.03
C LEU A 597 34.54 -4.33 -30.47
N THR A 598 34.73 -5.63 -30.62
CA THR A 598 34.59 -6.35 -31.90
C THR A 598 33.29 -7.15 -31.92
N LEU A 599 32.74 -7.38 -33.11
CA LEU A 599 31.65 -8.34 -33.25
C LEU A 599 32.20 -9.76 -33.04
N PRO A 600 31.61 -10.61 -32.19
CA PRO A 600 32.04 -11.99 -32.03
C PRO A 600 32.04 -12.72 -33.38
N ILE A 601 30.94 -12.57 -34.12
CA ILE A 601 30.73 -13.10 -35.46
C ILE A 601 30.08 -12.01 -36.31
N PRO A 602 30.77 -11.51 -37.36
CA PRO A 602 30.18 -10.64 -38.36
C PRO A 602 29.04 -11.36 -39.10
N LEU A 603 27.91 -10.66 -39.30
CA LEU A 603 26.81 -11.14 -40.13
C LEU A 603 26.75 -10.32 -41.42
N ASN A 604 26.58 -10.98 -42.56
CA ASN A 604 26.55 -10.31 -43.88
C ASN A 604 25.45 -9.25 -44.03
N HIS A 605 24.40 -9.31 -43.19
CA HIS A 605 23.22 -8.45 -43.25
C HIS A 605 23.10 -7.44 -42.09
N THR A 606 24.06 -7.40 -41.15
CA THR A 606 24.02 -6.47 -40.01
C THR A 606 25.39 -6.35 -39.33
N LEU A 607 25.77 -5.11 -38.99
CA LEU A 607 26.97 -4.78 -38.22
C LEU A 607 26.63 -4.31 -36.80
N ASP A 608 25.42 -4.60 -36.32
CA ASP A 608 24.97 -4.29 -34.97
C ASP A 608 25.58 -5.26 -33.96
N PHE A 609 25.83 -4.78 -32.75
CA PHE A 609 26.29 -5.62 -31.64
C PHE A 609 25.18 -6.62 -31.25
N PRO A 610 25.47 -7.91 -31.05
CA PRO A 610 24.45 -8.93 -30.78
C PRO A 610 23.97 -8.88 -29.33
N ILE A 611 23.10 -7.89 -29.05
CA ILE A 611 22.26 -7.84 -27.86
C ILE A 611 20.87 -8.37 -28.24
N LEU A 612 20.24 -9.06 -27.29
CA LEU A 612 18.86 -9.50 -27.36
C LEU A 612 18.17 -9.03 -26.08
N GLN A 613 17.03 -8.35 -26.21
CA GLN A 613 16.31 -7.80 -25.07
C GLN A 613 14.84 -8.24 -25.10
N TYR A 614 14.36 -8.76 -23.98
CA TYR A 614 12.94 -8.99 -23.74
C TYR A 614 12.53 -8.15 -22.53
N ALA A 615 12.26 -6.86 -22.77
CA ALA A 615 12.12 -5.85 -21.73
C ALA A 615 13.39 -5.73 -20.88
N ASP A 616 13.37 -6.23 -19.63
CA ASP A 616 14.48 -6.14 -18.69
C ASP A 616 15.42 -7.36 -18.74
N ASP A 617 14.94 -8.53 -19.15
CA ASP A 617 15.82 -9.66 -19.50
C ASP A 617 16.69 -9.28 -20.71
N THR A 618 18.00 -9.14 -20.50
CA THR A 618 18.97 -8.77 -21.55
C THR A 618 20.05 -9.83 -21.68
N LEU A 619 20.33 -10.25 -22.92
CA LEU A 619 21.41 -11.16 -23.28
C LEU A 619 22.39 -10.41 -24.18
N ILE A 620 23.68 -10.45 -23.86
CA ILE A 620 24.76 -9.90 -24.70
C ILE A 620 25.67 -11.05 -25.10
N VAL A 621 25.94 -11.19 -26.40
CA VAL A 621 26.95 -12.12 -26.92
C VAL A 621 28.18 -11.32 -27.31
N MET A 622 29.39 -11.82 -27.00
CA MET A 622 30.64 -11.13 -27.33
C MET A 622 31.80 -12.11 -27.49
N GLU A 623 32.90 -11.63 -28.08
CA GLU A 623 34.14 -12.41 -28.20
C GLU A 623 34.77 -12.65 -26.81
N GLY A 624 35.43 -13.79 -26.64
CA GLY A 624 36.07 -14.22 -25.38
C GLY A 624 37.32 -13.44 -24.97
N ASP A 625 37.32 -12.13 -25.14
CA ASP A 625 38.47 -11.26 -24.86
C ASP A 625 38.32 -10.51 -23.51
N ALA A 626 39.37 -10.57 -22.70
CA ALA A 626 39.39 -9.98 -21.36
C ALA A 626 39.38 -8.44 -21.37
N ARG A 627 39.98 -7.81 -22.38
CA ARG A 627 39.98 -6.34 -22.54
C ARG A 627 38.58 -5.85 -22.92
N GLN A 628 37.90 -6.53 -23.84
CA GLN A 628 36.52 -6.24 -24.21
C GLN A 628 35.57 -6.44 -23.04
N LEU A 629 35.75 -7.48 -22.23
CA LEU A 629 34.96 -7.69 -21.01
C LEU A 629 35.13 -6.55 -19.99
N PHE A 630 36.37 -6.05 -19.84
CA PHE A 630 36.64 -4.88 -19.00
C PHE A 630 35.96 -3.61 -19.53
N ILE A 631 36.06 -3.36 -20.84
CA ILE A 631 35.39 -2.23 -21.51
C ILE A 631 33.87 -2.33 -21.36
N LEU A 632 33.28 -3.50 -21.62
CA LEU A 632 31.85 -3.72 -21.47
C LEU A 632 31.38 -3.49 -20.02
N LYS A 633 32.13 -3.95 -19.02
CA LYS A 633 31.84 -3.68 -17.60
C LYS A 633 31.84 -2.17 -17.29
N ALA A 634 32.79 -1.41 -17.84
CA ALA A 634 32.82 0.04 -17.67
C ALA A 634 31.63 0.74 -18.37
N LEU A 635 31.26 0.31 -19.58
CA LEU A 635 30.09 0.80 -20.31
C LEU A 635 28.78 0.49 -19.57
N LEU A 636 28.64 -0.72 -19.03
CA LEU A 636 27.47 -1.16 -18.26
C LEU A 636 27.31 -0.35 -16.96
N ASN A 637 28.39 -0.10 -16.22
CA ASN A 637 28.37 0.79 -15.07
C ASN A 637 27.96 2.22 -15.46
N THR A 638 28.56 2.77 -16.52
CA THR A 638 28.26 4.12 -17.01
C THR A 638 26.79 4.26 -17.44
N PHE A 639 26.25 3.25 -18.11
CA PHE A 639 24.83 3.16 -18.48
C PHE A 639 23.93 3.09 -17.23
N ALA A 640 24.26 2.21 -16.29
CA ALA A 640 23.54 2.05 -15.02
C ALA A 640 23.48 3.38 -14.23
N ASP A 641 24.60 4.09 -14.10
CA ASP A 641 24.68 5.39 -13.41
C ASP A 641 23.89 6.48 -14.15
N SER A 642 23.98 6.52 -15.49
CA SER A 642 23.31 7.52 -16.32
C SER A 642 21.77 7.42 -16.27
N VAL A 643 21.25 6.19 -16.24
CA VAL A 643 19.80 5.91 -16.20
C VAL A 643 19.29 5.72 -14.75
N GLN A 644 20.20 5.55 -13.79
CA GLN A 644 19.98 5.17 -12.39
C GLN A 644 19.33 3.79 -12.19
N VAL A 645 19.60 2.82 -13.07
CA VAL A 645 19.19 1.43 -12.90
C VAL A 645 20.31 0.65 -12.22
N ALA A 646 20.02 -0.08 -11.13
CA ALA A 646 21.05 -0.87 -10.48
C ALA A 646 21.29 -2.20 -11.20
N LEU A 647 22.55 -2.46 -11.54
CA LEU A 647 23.05 -3.75 -11.99
C LEU A 647 23.53 -4.56 -10.77
N GLU A 648 22.73 -5.51 -10.28
CA GLU A 648 23.11 -6.33 -9.11
C GLU A 648 24.03 -7.50 -9.47
N LEU A 649 25.07 -7.22 -10.27
CA LEU A 649 25.97 -8.23 -10.81
C LEU A 649 26.70 -9.04 -9.73
N LYS A 650 27.04 -8.44 -8.58
CA LYS A 650 27.82 -9.14 -7.54
C LYS A 650 26.96 -10.16 -6.80
N THR A 651 25.88 -9.73 -6.14
CA THR A 651 25.02 -10.61 -5.34
C THR A 651 24.39 -11.71 -6.20
N GLN A 652 23.96 -11.39 -7.41
CA GLN A 652 23.33 -12.37 -8.31
C GLN A 652 24.33 -13.41 -8.84
N ASN A 653 25.54 -13.01 -9.27
CA ASN A 653 26.56 -13.96 -9.70
C ASN A 653 27.04 -14.84 -8.54
N GLU A 654 27.22 -14.26 -7.34
CA GLU A 654 27.53 -15.05 -6.14
C GLU A 654 26.41 -16.05 -5.85
N ALA A 655 25.14 -15.64 -5.83
CA ALA A 655 24.00 -16.55 -5.61
C ALA A 655 23.88 -17.66 -6.67
N LEU A 656 24.13 -17.34 -7.95
CA LEU A 656 24.14 -18.31 -9.04
C LEU A 656 25.29 -19.32 -8.90
N GLN A 657 26.48 -18.86 -8.52
CA GLN A 657 27.65 -19.73 -8.29
C GLN A 657 27.50 -20.58 -7.02
N LEU A 658 26.89 -20.03 -5.96
CA LEU A 658 26.48 -20.78 -4.77
C LEU A 658 25.45 -21.88 -5.12
N LYS A 659 24.58 -21.67 -6.12
CA LYS A 659 23.69 -22.72 -6.65
C LYS A 659 24.45 -23.83 -7.37
N PHE A 660 25.59 -23.55 -8.02
CA PHE A 660 26.46 -24.61 -8.54
C PHE A 660 27.09 -25.42 -7.40
N LEU A 661 27.61 -24.78 -6.34
CA LEU A 661 28.08 -25.51 -5.15
C LEU A 661 26.96 -26.37 -4.54
N HIS A 662 25.74 -25.83 -4.40
CA HIS A 662 24.58 -26.61 -3.95
C HIS A 662 24.34 -27.86 -4.81
N ASN A 663 24.28 -27.71 -6.14
CA ASN A 663 24.08 -28.85 -7.05
C ASN A 663 25.20 -29.89 -6.97
N PHE A 664 26.46 -29.44 -6.84
CA PHE A 664 27.63 -30.30 -6.73
C PHE A 664 27.64 -31.12 -5.42
N PHE A 665 27.44 -30.46 -4.28
CA PHE A 665 27.45 -31.11 -2.96
C PHE A 665 26.24 -32.04 -2.75
N ASN A 666 25.09 -31.75 -3.37
CA ASN A 666 23.92 -32.62 -3.32
C ASN A 666 23.92 -33.73 -4.38
N LYS A 667 24.95 -33.79 -5.25
CA LYS A 667 25.02 -34.70 -6.41
C LYS A 667 23.72 -34.72 -7.24
N ASN A 668 23.14 -33.54 -7.46
CA ASN A 668 21.93 -33.42 -8.27
C ASN A 668 22.20 -33.98 -9.67
N ASP A 669 21.25 -34.77 -10.20
CA ASP A 669 21.40 -35.49 -11.48
C ASP A 669 21.44 -34.52 -12.67
N ILE A 670 22.64 -34.04 -12.96
CA ILE A 670 22.93 -33.00 -13.94
C ILE A 670 24.28 -33.35 -14.58
N PRO A 671 24.41 -33.41 -15.92
CA PRO A 671 25.61 -33.93 -16.58
C PRO A 671 26.95 -33.29 -16.15
N TRP A 672 26.96 -31.98 -15.89
CA TRP A 672 28.18 -31.30 -15.43
C TRP A 672 28.58 -31.67 -14.00
N VAL A 673 27.62 -32.01 -13.12
CA VAL A 673 27.90 -32.42 -11.73
C VAL A 673 28.64 -33.76 -11.72
N HIS A 674 28.13 -34.74 -12.47
CA HIS A 674 28.79 -36.03 -12.69
C HIS A 674 30.18 -35.83 -13.26
N LEU A 675 30.32 -35.04 -14.34
CA LEU A 675 31.61 -34.77 -14.97
C LEU A 675 32.64 -34.14 -14.03
N ILE A 676 32.25 -33.23 -13.13
CA ILE A 676 33.17 -32.66 -12.13
C ILE A 676 33.57 -33.71 -11.07
N TRP A 677 32.62 -34.51 -10.59
CA TRP A 677 32.89 -35.60 -9.64
C TRP A 677 33.81 -36.66 -10.24
N GLU A 678 33.50 -37.21 -11.40
CA GLU A 678 34.31 -38.23 -12.09
C GLU A 678 35.70 -37.71 -12.47
N LYS A 679 35.81 -36.48 -12.96
CA LYS A 679 37.08 -35.95 -13.48
C LYS A 679 38.04 -35.46 -12.39
N TYR A 680 37.54 -34.91 -11.28
CA TYR A 680 38.37 -34.24 -10.27
C TYR A 680 38.26 -34.83 -8.86
N TYR A 681 37.22 -35.62 -8.58
CA TYR A 681 36.89 -36.13 -7.23
C TYR A 681 36.48 -37.62 -7.23
N ASN A 682 36.95 -38.42 -8.20
CA ASN A 682 36.69 -39.86 -8.32
C ASN A 682 37.05 -40.68 -7.07
N THR A 683 37.99 -40.20 -6.27
CA THR A 683 38.39 -40.77 -4.96
C THR A 683 37.42 -40.43 -3.83
N GLY A 684 36.25 -39.84 -4.11
CA GLY A 684 35.27 -39.37 -3.12
C GLY A 684 35.69 -38.12 -2.33
N SER A 685 36.98 -37.78 -2.32
CA SER A 685 37.54 -36.68 -1.54
C SER A 685 36.87 -35.34 -1.84
N LEU A 686 36.37 -34.66 -0.80
CA LEU A 686 35.76 -33.34 -0.94
C LEU A 686 36.78 -32.26 -1.34
N PRO A 687 36.34 -31.14 -1.97
CA PRO A 687 37.21 -30.01 -2.26
C PRO A 687 37.89 -29.48 -0.98
N LYS A 688 39.22 -29.39 -1.03
CA LYS A 688 40.06 -28.73 -0.02
C LYS A 688 40.47 -27.34 -0.53
N LEU A 689 41.01 -26.48 0.35
CA LEU A 689 41.48 -25.12 0.01
C LEU A 689 42.42 -25.07 -1.21
N LYS A 690 43.21 -26.13 -1.46
CA LYS A 690 43.94 -26.30 -2.73
C LYS A 690 42.97 -26.77 -3.82
N SER A 691 42.45 -25.81 -4.58
CA SER A 691 41.49 -26.05 -5.65
C SER A 691 42.10 -26.84 -6.82
N LYS A 692 41.36 -27.86 -7.28
CA LYS A 692 41.63 -28.63 -8.50
C LYS A 692 40.45 -28.43 -9.45
N GLY A 693 40.69 -28.31 -10.76
CA GLY A 693 39.65 -28.27 -11.77
C GLY A 693 39.86 -27.21 -12.87
N SER A 694 38.83 -27.02 -13.69
CA SER A 694 38.80 -25.98 -14.74
C SER A 694 38.87 -24.57 -14.14
N PHE A 695 39.13 -23.56 -14.98
CA PHE A 695 39.11 -22.15 -14.55
C PHE A 695 37.77 -21.79 -13.88
N TRP A 696 36.65 -22.07 -14.56
CA TRP A 696 35.30 -21.92 -14.02
C TRP A 696 35.09 -22.64 -12.67
N TRP A 697 35.51 -23.89 -12.54
CA TRP A 697 35.31 -24.64 -11.30
C TRP A 697 36.15 -24.08 -10.14
N ARG A 698 37.39 -23.64 -10.42
CA ARG A 698 38.23 -22.96 -9.43
C ARG A 698 37.64 -21.63 -8.97
N ASP A 699 36.94 -20.90 -9.84
CA ASP A 699 36.22 -19.68 -9.47
C ASP A 699 34.99 -19.98 -8.61
N VAL A 700 34.19 -20.98 -8.96
CA VAL A 700 33.05 -21.45 -8.14
C VAL A 700 33.53 -21.87 -6.75
N LEU A 701 34.68 -22.54 -6.64
CA LEU A 701 35.30 -22.91 -5.35
C LEU A 701 35.77 -21.72 -4.50
N LYS A 702 35.98 -20.52 -5.05
CA LYS A 702 36.29 -19.32 -4.24
C LYS A 702 35.15 -18.92 -3.31
N LEU A 703 33.93 -19.36 -3.60
CA LEU A 703 32.75 -19.14 -2.76
C LEU A 703 32.50 -20.27 -1.75
N LEU A 704 33.40 -21.26 -1.63
CA LEU A 704 33.21 -22.44 -0.78
C LEU A 704 32.98 -22.09 0.69
N ASP A 705 33.78 -21.20 1.27
CA ASP A 705 33.64 -20.82 2.69
C ASP A 705 32.34 -20.02 2.91
N LYS A 706 32.00 -19.14 1.94
CA LYS A 706 30.74 -18.39 1.93
C LYS A 706 29.52 -19.30 1.80
N PHE A 707 29.63 -20.38 1.01
CA PHE A 707 28.60 -21.41 0.90
C PHE A 707 28.42 -22.17 2.21
N LYS A 708 29.52 -22.68 2.79
CA LYS A 708 29.52 -23.42 4.05
C LYS A 708 28.96 -22.61 5.23
N GLY A 709 29.24 -21.31 5.30
CA GLY A 709 28.66 -20.42 6.30
C GLY A 709 27.16 -20.14 6.13
N MET A 710 26.55 -20.50 4.98
CA MET A 710 25.13 -20.30 4.68
C MET A 710 24.29 -21.59 4.72
N VAL A 711 24.94 -22.77 4.68
CA VAL A 711 24.24 -24.06 4.66
C VAL A 711 24.46 -24.81 5.98
N ARG A 712 23.40 -25.47 6.46
CA ARG A 712 23.52 -26.44 7.55
C ARG A 712 23.61 -27.83 6.95
N PRO A 713 24.59 -28.67 7.34
CA PRO A 713 24.55 -30.09 7.07
C PRO A 713 23.31 -30.71 7.72
N ILE A 714 22.78 -31.75 7.09
CA ILE A 714 21.76 -32.64 7.68
C ILE A 714 22.36 -34.04 7.67
N ILE A 715 22.06 -34.83 8.70
CA ILE A 715 22.57 -36.19 8.84
C ILE A 715 22.09 -37.05 7.66
N GLY A 716 23.01 -37.87 7.18
CA GLY A 716 22.69 -38.93 6.23
C GLY A 716 23.94 -39.69 5.83
N ASN A 717 24.95 -38.98 5.31
CA ASN A 717 25.91 -39.67 4.46
C ASN A 717 27.39 -39.26 4.55
N GLY A 718 27.73 -38.07 5.07
CA GLY A 718 29.13 -37.65 5.16
C GLY A 718 29.93 -37.66 3.85
N THR A 719 29.30 -37.61 2.66
CA THR A 719 30.03 -37.44 1.39
C THR A 719 30.17 -35.98 0.96
N SER A 720 29.32 -35.12 1.51
CA SER A 720 29.11 -33.74 1.08
C SER A 720 29.50 -32.71 2.14
N CYS A 721 29.72 -33.14 3.38
CA CYS A 721 30.07 -32.29 4.52
C CYS A 721 31.29 -32.82 5.29
N TYR A 722 31.92 -31.92 6.06
CA TYR A 722 32.97 -32.23 7.02
C TYR A 722 32.41 -32.11 8.45
N LEU A 723 32.58 -33.16 9.26
CA LEU A 723 32.13 -33.18 10.65
C LEU A 723 32.68 -31.98 11.46
N TRP A 724 34.00 -31.81 11.51
CA TRP A 724 34.64 -30.82 12.38
C TRP A 724 34.45 -29.36 11.96
N ASN A 725 34.28 -29.09 10.66
CA ASN A 725 34.50 -27.76 10.08
C ASN A 725 33.26 -27.13 9.42
N ASP A 726 32.16 -27.88 9.27
CA ASP A 726 30.91 -27.35 8.72
C ASP A 726 29.93 -27.00 9.84
N LEU A 727 28.85 -26.27 9.53
CA LEU A 727 27.99 -25.60 10.50
C LEU A 727 26.80 -26.47 10.98
N TRP A 728 27.02 -27.32 11.98
CA TRP A 728 26.01 -28.20 12.58
C TRP A 728 25.20 -27.47 13.65
N SER A 729 23.87 -27.39 13.52
CA SER A 729 22.99 -26.77 14.53
C SER A 729 23.38 -25.31 14.92
N ASN A 730 23.96 -24.54 13.97
CA ASN A 730 24.60 -23.22 14.14
C ASN A 730 25.96 -23.19 14.85
N ASN A 731 26.52 -24.33 15.21
CA ASN A 731 27.84 -24.46 15.84
C ASN A 731 28.83 -25.13 14.89
N ILE A 732 30.11 -24.81 15.05
CA ILE A 732 31.20 -25.55 14.40
C ILE A 732 31.76 -26.48 15.48
N ILE A 733 31.75 -27.79 15.23
CA ILE A 733 32.09 -28.80 16.26
C ILE A 733 33.52 -28.59 16.76
N SER A 734 34.48 -28.29 15.87
CA SER A 734 35.87 -27.99 16.26
C SER A 734 36.03 -26.76 17.16
N ALA A 735 35.16 -25.75 17.01
CA ALA A 735 35.17 -24.56 17.85
C ALA A 735 34.45 -24.78 19.18
N THR A 736 33.49 -25.72 19.22
CA THR A 736 32.69 -26.04 20.41
C THR A 736 33.42 -27.04 21.32
N PHE A 737 34.14 -27.99 20.72
CA PHE A 737 34.84 -29.08 21.40
C PHE A 737 36.29 -29.21 20.88
N PRO A 738 37.17 -28.22 21.13
CA PRO A 738 38.54 -28.20 20.61
C PRO A 738 39.40 -29.34 21.14
N GLU A 739 39.16 -29.78 22.37
CA GLU A 739 39.83 -30.92 23.01
C GLU A 739 39.50 -32.23 22.29
N LEU A 740 38.21 -32.45 21.96
CA LEU A 740 37.76 -33.61 21.20
C LEU A 740 38.32 -33.60 19.76
N MET A 741 38.40 -32.44 19.11
CA MET A 741 39.08 -32.32 17.81
C MET A 741 40.57 -32.72 17.93
N THR A 742 41.24 -32.33 19.01
CA THR A 742 42.66 -32.65 19.24
C THR A 742 42.86 -34.16 19.40
N VAL A 743 41.97 -34.84 20.11
CA VAL A 743 41.98 -36.31 20.29
C VAL A 743 41.62 -37.06 18.99
N THR A 744 40.73 -36.51 18.16
CA THR A 744 40.24 -37.18 16.93
C THR A 744 41.01 -36.86 15.65
N LEU A 745 41.96 -35.91 15.69
CA LEU A 745 42.80 -35.52 14.55
C LEU A 745 43.61 -36.68 13.91
N GLY A 746 43.76 -37.82 14.61
CA GLY A 746 44.36 -39.05 14.08
C GLY A 746 43.43 -39.94 13.24
N LEU A 747 42.12 -39.62 13.16
CA LEU A 747 41.04 -40.48 12.68
C LEU A 747 40.25 -39.86 11.51
N THR A 748 40.55 -40.29 10.29
CA THR A 748 39.77 -39.91 9.10
C THR A 748 38.57 -40.84 8.90
N PHE A 749 37.39 -40.42 9.36
CA PHE A 749 36.10 -41.04 9.01
C PHE A 749 35.46 -40.33 7.80
N GLY A 750 34.69 -41.05 6.98
CA GLY A 750 33.86 -40.42 5.94
C GLY A 750 32.99 -41.37 5.10
N TYR A 751 31.99 -40.77 4.43
CA TYR A 751 31.21 -41.29 3.29
C TYR A 751 30.08 -42.33 3.61
N LEU A 752 29.12 -42.53 2.66
CA LEU A 752 27.68 -42.94 2.85
C LEU A 752 26.82 -42.58 1.59
N HIS A 753 25.50 -42.85 1.46
CA HIS A 753 24.59 -42.13 0.51
C HIS A 753 23.06 -42.33 0.66
N ILE A 754 22.23 -41.26 0.82
CA ILE A 754 20.74 -41.33 0.75
C ILE A 754 20.06 -40.06 0.12
N SER A 755 18.83 -40.23 -0.40
CA SER A 755 18.04 -39.45 -1.39
C SER A 755 17.00 -38.42 -0.84
N GLN A 756 16.11 -37.91 -1.72
CA GLN A 756 15.25 -36.70 -1.62
C GLN A 756 13.78 -37.01 -2.08
N PRO A 757 12.77 -36.09 -2.02
CA PRO A 757 12.59 -34.80 -1.29
C PRO A 757 11.17 -34.66 -0.58
N ARG A 758 10.77 -33.62 0.20
CA ARG A 758 10.67 -32.16 -0.12
C ARG A 758 10.18 -31.29 1.09
N ARG A 759 10.53 -29.98 1.06
CA ARG A 759 9.82 -28.80 1.67
C ARG A 759 9.91 -28.53 3.20
N TYR A 760 11.12 -28.25 3.67
CA TYR A 760 11.62 -26.86 3.74
C TYR A 760 12.94 -26.85 2.94
N MET A 761 14.01 -26.14 3.32
CA MET A 761 15.37 -26.61 3.00
C MET A 761 15.71 -27.76 3.96
N ILE A 762 14.99 -28.86 3.75
CA ILE A 762 15.05 -30.12 4.49
C ILE A 762 15.49 -31.18 3.49
N ILE A 763 16.60 -31.82 3.82
CA ILE A 763 17.00 -33.10 3.25
C ILE A 763 16.19 -34.15 4.02
N SER A 764 15.49 -35.03 3.31
CA SER A 764 14.56 -35.99 3.90
C SER A 764 14.75 -37.38 3.31
N LEU A 765 15.35 -38.25 4.12
CA LEU A 765 15.06 -39.68 4.34
C LEU A 765 14.93 -40.65 3.15
N ALA A 766 15.80 -41.65 3.22
CA ALA A 766 15.43 -43.07 3.38
C ALA A 766 16.26 -43.64 4.56
N ILE A 767 15.95 -44.84 5.06
CA ILE A 767 16.56 -45.40 6.30
C ILE A 767 17.32 -46.72 6.07
N ASP A 768 17.18 -47.34 4.90
CA ASP A 768 17.20 -48.81 4.80
C ASP A 768 18.57 -49.49 4.65
N GLN A 769 19.69 -48.82 4.96
CA GLN A 769 21.04 -49.42 4.81
C GLN A 769 22.04 -49.21 5.95
N TYR A 770 21.79 -48.33 6.93
CA TYR A 770 22.83 -47.99 7.91
C TYR A 770 23.15 -49.13 8.91
N ILE A 771 22.15 -49.94 9.26
CA ILE A 771 22.29 -51.07 10.21
C ILE A 771 23.07 -52.26 9.61
N LEU A 772 23.24 -52.33 8.28
CA LEU A 772 23.83 -53.48 7.58
C LEU A 772 25.27 -53.29 7.08
N HIS A 773 25.92 -52.15 7.31
CA HIS A 773 27.27 -51.88 6.80
C HIS A 773 28.37 -51.61 7.85
N LEU A 774 28.02 -51.41 9.13
CA LEU A 774 29.01 -51.38 10.21
C LEU A 774 29.65 -52.76 10.47
N SER A 775 28.93 -53.85 10.15
CA SER A 775 29.44 -55.23 10.18
C SER A 775 30.61 -55.52 9.21
N GLY A 776 30.84 -54.67 8.21
CA GLY A 776 31.78 -54.93 7.12
C GLY A 776 33.17 -54.29 7.24
N CYS A 777 33.40 -53.37 8.19
CA CYS A 777 34.57 -52.46 8.13
C CYS A 777 35.55 -52.53 9.34
N GLY A 778 35.86 -53.75 9.80
CA GLY A 778 36.82 -53.97 10.89
C GLY A 778 38.24 -53.40 10.66
N SER A 779 38.61 -53.11 9.41
CA SER A 779 39.94 -52.59 9.04
C SER A 779 40.19 -51.11 9.39
N HIS A 780 39.13 -50.28 9.47
CA HIS A 780 39.25 -48.89 9.89
C HIS A 780 39.24 -48.76 11.41
N LEU A 781 38.36 -49.49 12.11
CA LEU A 781 38.34 -49.56 13.57
C LEU A 781 39.65 -50.14 14.15
N ALA A 782 40.29 -51.09 13.48
CA ALA A 782 41.62 -51.58 13.86
C ALA A 782 42.71 -50.48 13.84
N LYS A 783 42.59 -49.47 12.96
CA LYS A 783 43.49 -48.29 12.96
C LYS A 783 43.13 -47.27 14.04
N THR A 784 41.85 -47.17 14.41
CA THR A 784 41.37 -46.35 15.53
C THR A 784 41.93 -46.86 16.86
N ASN A 785 41.78 -48.16 17.10
CA ASN A 785 42.23 -48.86 18.31
C ASN A 785 43.78 -48.83 18.47
N ALA A 786 44.51 -48.62 17.37
CA ALA A 786 45.97 -48.49 17.36
C ALA A 786 46.49 -47.05 17.54
N ARG A 787 45.63 -46.03 17.59
CA ARG A 787 46.01 -44.61 17.61
C ARG A 787 45.47 -43.80 18.77
N LEU A 788 44.28 -44.12 19.29
CA LEU A 788 43.77 -43.48 20.49
C LEU A 788 44.31 -44.21 21.72
N ILE A 789 45.17 -43.55 22.50
CA ILE A 789 45.68 -44.09 23.77
C ILE A 789 44.66 -43.72 24.85
N THR A 790 43.89 -44.70 25.32
CA THR A 790 42.99 -44.54 26.47
C THR A 790 43.68 -44.97 27.76
N ARG A 791 43.20 -44.50 28.93
CA ARG A 791 43.74 -44.97 30.22
C ARG A 791 43.58 -46.48 30.41
N GLU A 792 42.51 -47.08 29.89
CA GLU A 792 42.35 -48.55 29.85
C GLU A 792 43.50 -49.24 29.09
N ILE A 793 43.91 -48.73 27.92
CA ILE A 793 45.05 -49.27 27.16
C ILE A 793 46.37 -49.12 27.93
N LEU A 794 46.54 -48.03 28.67
CA LEU A 794 47.70 -47.83 29.55
C LEU A 794 47.68 -48.82 30.73
N ARG A 795 46.51 -49.07 31.33
CA ARG A 795 46.29 -50.09 32.37
C ARG A 795 46.67 -51.49 31.88
N ARG A 796 46.17 -51.88 30.70
CA ARG A 796 46.49 -53.15 30.03
C ARG A 796 47.99 -53.30 29.70
N LYS A 797 48.71 -52.18 29.57
CA LYS A 797 50.18 -52.13 29.40
C LYS A 797 50.97 -51.98 30.71
N SER A 798 50.34 -52.19 31.86
CA SER A 798 50.95 -52.08 33.20
C SER A 798 51.55 -50.70 33.52
N MET A 799 51.07 -49.64 32.86
CA MET A 799 51.44 -48.27 33.18
C MET A 799 50.61 -47.78 34.37
N TYR A 800 51.26 -47.38 35.46
CA TYR A 800 50.58 -46.82 36.64
C TYR A 800 50.05 -45.41 36.34
N LEU A 801 48.78 -45.17 36.63
CA LEU A 801 48.13 -43.86 36.59
C LEU A 801 47.46 -43.56 37.93
N PRO A 802 47.38 -42.29 38.38
CA PRO A 802 46.69 -41.93 39.62
C PRO A 802 45.19 -42.27 39.61
N SER A 803 44.56 -42.24 38.44
CA SER A 803 43.21 -42.75 38.19
C SER A 803 43.11 -43.25 36.74
N TYR A 804 42.31 -44.29 36.52
CA TYR A 804 41.96 -44.83 35.20
C TYR A 804 40.57 -44.37 34.72
N GLU A 805 39.90 -43.52 35.51
CA GLU A 805 38.60 -42.94 35.17
C GLU A 805 38.71 -41.96 34.00
N CYS A 806 37.61 -41.80 33.26
CA CYS A 806 37.48 -40.93 32.11
C CYS A 806 37.79 -39.46 32.44
N ALA A 807 38.77 -38.89 31.72
CA ALA A 807 39.16 -37.49 31.88
C ALA A 807 38.03 -36.48 31.55
N LEU A 808 37.05 -36.88 30.74
CA LEU A 808 36.07 -35.96 30.13
C LEU A 808 34.77 -35.82 30.95
N CYS A 809 34.25 -36.89 31.56
CA CYS A 809 32.99 -36.85 32.29
C CYS A 809 33.12 -36.87 33.83
N GLN A 810 34.28 -37.26 34.37
CA GLN A 810 34.53 -37.39 35.82
C GLN A 810 33.51 -38.29 36.57
N SER A 811 32.76 -39.14 35.87
CA SER A 811 31.66 -39.95 36.42
C SER A 811 32.08 -41.28 37.08
N GLY A 812 33.35 -41.38 37.52
CA GLY A 812 33.93 -42.62 38.07
C GLY A 812 34.01 -43.80 37.08
N SER A 813 33.71 -43.57 35.80
CA SER A 813 33.68 -44.60 34.75
C SER A 813 35.08 -44.77 34.12
N GLU A 814 35.52 -46.01 33.89
CA GLU A 814 36.83 -46.27 33.29
C GLU A 814 36.93 -45.71 31.86
N GLU A 815 38.09 -45.13 31.52
CA GLU A 815 38.33 -44.53 30.21
C GLU A 815 38.59 -45.60 29.14
N THR A 816 37.51 -46.22 28.67
CA THR A 816 37.53 -47.12 27.51
C THR A 816 37.24 -46.37 26.21
N LEU A 817 37.58 -46.97 25.07
CA LEU A 817 37.36 -46.35 23.75
C LEU A 817 35.85 -46.26 23.43
N GLU A 818 35.06 -47.22 23.88
CA GLU A 818 33.59 -47.22 23.78
C GLU A 818 32.98 -46.13 24.69
N HIS A 819 33.46 -46.03 25.93
CA HIS A 819 33.00 -44.99 26.84
C HIS A 819 33.28 -43.58 26.27
N LEU A 820 34.52 -43.31 25.84
CA LEU A 820 34.90 -42.00 25.28
C LEU A 820 34.08 -41.57 24.05
N PHE A 821 33.57 -42.51 23.24
CA PHE A 821 32.82 -42.20 22.02
C PHE A 821 31.30 -42.29 22.16
N LEU A 822 30.76 -43.16 23.00
CA LEU A 822 29.31 -43.47 23.05
C LEU A 822 28.65 -43.16 24.40
N HIS A 823 29.30 -43.50 25.51
CA HIS A 823 28.65 -43.52 26.84
C HIS A 823 29.13 -42.43 27.81
N CYS A 824 30.20 -41.72 27.48
CA CYS A 824 30.69 -40.57 28.23
C CYS A 824 29.67 -39.43 28.14
N ALA A 825 29.32 -38.80 29.27
CA ALA A 825 28.36 -37.70 29.30
C ALA A 825 28.70 -36.59 28.28
N PHE A 826 29.98 -36.18 28.23
CA PHE A 826 30.49 -35.24 27.24
C PHE A 826 30.27 -35.68 25.78
N ALA A 827 30.40 -36.99 25.48
CA ALA A 827 30.16 -37.51 24.15
C ALA A 827 28.65 -37.54 23.83
N SER A 828 27.82 -37.95 24.79
CA SER A 828 26.36 -37.85 24.69
C SER A 828 25.89 -36.42 24.42
N ASP A 829 26.47 -35.42 25.09
CA ASP A 829 26.19 -34.00 24.86
C ASP A 829 26.62 -33.57 23.44
N CYS A 830 27.77 -34.04 22.95
CA CYS A 830 28.20 -33.81 21.57
C CYS A 830 27.20 -34.40 20.56
N TRP A 831 26.71 -35.63 20.78
CA TRP A 831 25.74 -36.28 19.90
C TRP A 831 24.36 -35.60 19.95
N ALA A 832 23.90 -35.22 21.14
CA ALA A 832 22.66 -34.48 21.33
C ALA A 832 22.68 -33.12 20.59
N LEU A 833 23.83 -32.44 20.55
CA LEU A 833 24.02 -31.18 19.81
C LEU A 833 23.90 -31.37 18.28
N LEU A 834 24.15 -32.58 17.79
CA LEU A 834 23.92 -32.99 16.39
C LEU A 834 22.50 -33.54 16.15
N GLY A 835 21.68 -33.69 17.19
CA GLY A 835 20.35 -34.31 17.11
C GLY A 835 20.38 -35.84 17.08
N LEU A 836 21.47 -36.47 17.54
CA LEU A 836 21.62 -37.91 17.66
C LEU A 836 21.38 -38.36 19.11
N THR A 837 20.63 -39.45 19.27
CA THR A 837 20.45 -40.15 20.55
C THR A 837 21.21 -41.47 20.47
N VAL A 838 22.21 -41.64 21.34
CA VAL A 838 22.96 -42.91 21.44
C VAL A 838 22.23 -43.81 22.42
N GLU A 839 21.75 -44.96 21.95
CA GLU A 839 21.14 -45.95 22.83
C GLU A 839 22.20 -46.58 23.76
N PRO A 840 21.90 -46.79 25.06
CA PRO A 840 22.91 -47.14 26.06
C PRO A 840 23.51 -48.56 25.92
N HIS A 841 23.07 -49.32 24.91
CA HIS A 841 23.50 -50.70 24.64
C HIS A 841 24.21 -50.86 23.28
N LEU A 842 24.44 -49.76 22.56
CA LEU A 842 25.28 -49.76 21.35
C LEU A 842 26.76 -49.92 21.72
N THR A 843 27.40 -50.96 21.20
CA THR A 843 28.87 -51.07 21.19
C THR A 843 29.45 -50.29 20.01
N ILE A 844 30.77 -50.03 19.99
CA ILE A 844 31.42 -49.30 18.87
C ILE A 844 31.44 -50.09 17.53
N PHE A 845 30.89 -51.32 17.53
CA PHE A 845 30.78 -52.21 16.38
C PHE A 845 29.33 -52.33 15.85
N GLN A 846 28.36 -51.67 16.50
CA GLN A 846 26.93 -51.66 16.14
C GLN A 846 26.51 -50.28 15.62
#